data_AF-A0AAD5VA31-F1
#
_entry.id   AF-A0AAD5VA31-F1
#
_cell.length_a   1.000
_cell.length_b   1.000
_cell.length_c   1.000
_cell.angle_alpha   90.00
_cell.angle_beta   90.00
_cell.angle_gamma   90.00
#
_symmetry.space_group_name_H-M   'P 1'
#
loop_
_entity.id
_entity.type
_entity.pdbx_description
1 polymer ?
#
loop_
_entity_poly.entity_id
_entity_poly.type
_entity_poly.pdbx_seq_one_letter_code
_entity_poly.pdbx_strand_id
1 'polypeptide(L)'
;MQVDAKPSSPSKGKAREDSNWQVGWWELHPSFERVRRPVVWSKSSVIFSAHASKPLVLARHFSSSREFILPSPITVNEHPTAYEPPTVISLCPNDTWLFASFPGIDRDGVACLWQRRYQLDSFVVPHQVNVCFLPPSVPALKILRAPLNQPTLVHELGNVYVDDSQPTWGQRLCICAAIGLSYNETSAVVATRSVLLPPVPQLDISGDAMDILPLEVPPQKENHYQPINWELWEEESTIEVCELSIDLFQGTSLMIMTRPLPSMFRPGGRLTDLAFFSVPREHPHLASPAPTKDPRRPQKDNPKSGLYLAASFLDCGDYFSSPKSEIALYSFHRKPPVPPIPPPIPRWYAKRETARSFDSGYLTYLIPSPSRAGMLAGFLNTTGSSPRKGKQPREIRIGDVIALNIPDLTTDEYWENAPIVSTNDVAGRDVPSGIAVSPNNILLCSILPHGQGSRISVYTLPKRNLHSVPTVLFPSPVSNSRDELSKALCAAIYGRRSPSDVIHSLTLATTPYQTAVNTVYGALTILETNTFGLTGMWMDEIIGTITEVYLGRANHMKPSDMKDTLHARWKAAHKACSIAALGSAFANCKDGDNYDLAAVWQLLGLCLWAIEFLEELMKECIFASDSVPLEQTHDPRVTAEDLLSASSPPLANPIFLHLTHPYLVKCLQIALKHVTGFFDFLKEMNPRGENAQIARDVLVDTIDSSGIDLQVLVPLFDEFMESAARLNPDELRRSLALFSPVPPLIPHLRNVIKKILESKVIEKTKLFIKPDDLVDGVTRMTLTDQPKRSVDVVTKRALSSHGPSFLCVRCGGKSEIGGDGKVAGHISLRWKVWEKIWASRCLIKPPSGNDEADYQASRARKVRRPSRSTMAPSTTVPSASDIEVPETLLKKRKQTEKAREERLAAAVAAKKASKAKRKVIFKRAEAYVKEYLAKEKEEIRLKRAARTAGDFYVPAQAKVYFVVRIRGINEIAPKPRKILQLLRLLQINNGVFVKVTKATEQMLRLVEPYIAYGEPNLKSVRELIYKRGYGKVNKQRIPLTNNGVIEETLGKYDILSVEDLVHEIFTAGPNFKQASNFLWPFKLSNPTGGWRTRKFKHFVQGGDFGNREENINKLIRQMN
;
A
#
# COMPACT_ATOMS: atom_id res chain seq x y z
N MET A 1 72.86 25.30 -15.90
CA MET A 1 72.23 24.29 -16.76
C MET A 1 70.75 24.22 -16.42
N GLN A 2 69.90 24.83 -17.24
CA GLN A 2 68.53 24.37 -17.47
C GLN A 2 68.01 25.15 -18.68
N VAL A 3 67.83 24.42 -19.78
CA VAL A 3 67.43 24.95 -21.10
C VAL A 3 65.94 24.76 -21.27
N ASP A 4 65.34 25.78 -21.88
CA ASP A 4 63.93 26.00 -22.19
C ASP A 4 63.20 24.87 -22.93
N ALA A 5 61.91 24.70 -22.62
CA ALA A 5 60.88 24.33 -23.59
C ALA A 5 59.51 24.94 -23.22
N LYS A 6 58.91 25.65 -24.18
CA LYS A 6 57.71 26.52 -24.11
C LYS A 6 56.42 25.84 -23.58
N PRO A 7 55.52 26.58 -22.92
CA PRO A 7 54.15 26.13 -22.68
C PRO A 7 53.28 26.35 -23.92
N SER A 8 52.61 25.29 -24.38
CA SER A 8 51.56 25.38 -25.41
C SER A 8 50.25 25.91 -24.81
N SER A 9 49.58 26.78 -25.55
CA SER A 9 48.31 27.43 -25.22
C SER A 9 47.17 26.43 -24.93
N PRO A 10 46.22 26.74 -24.02
CA PRO A 10 45.10 25.87 -23.74
C PRO A 10 44.13 25.86 -24.93
N SER A 11 43.87 24.68 -25.48
CA SER A 11 42.78 24.47 -26.44
C SER A 11 41.46 24.80 -25.75
N LYS A 12 40.66 25.66 -26.39
CA LYS A 12 39.27 25.94 -26.01
C LYS A 12 38.42 24.69 -26.25
N GLY A 13 38.48 23.74 -25.34
CA GLY A 13 37.49 22.69 -25.15
C GLY A 13 37.05 22.75 -23.69
N LYS A 14 35.85 23.25 -23.41
CA LYS A 14 35.24 23.09 -22.08
C LYS A 14 35.03 21.59 -21.84
N ALA A 15 36.00 20.93 -21.21
CA ALA A 15 35.77 19.67 -20.52
C ALA A 15 34.70 19.96 -19.46
N ARG A 16 33.47 19.54 -19.76
CA ARG A 16 32.32 19.67 -18.87
C ARG A 16 32.43 18.55 -17.83
N GLU A 17 32.97 18.87 -16.66
CA GLU A 17 33.09 17.97 -15.51
C GLU A 17 31.73 17.48 -15.02
N ASP A 18 31.64 16.19 -14.70
CA ASP A 18 30.49 15.55 -14.08
C ASP A 18 30.41 15.93 -12.60
N SER A 19 29.22 16.21 -12.08
CA SER A 19 29.04 16.56 -10.67
C SER A 19 29.14 15.32 -9.79
N ASN A 20 30.25 15.18 -9.07
CA ASN A 20 30.43 14.13 -8.06
C ASN A 20 29.87 14.61 -6.71
N TRP A 21 29.24 13.70 -5.97
CA TRP A 21 28.89 13.91 -4.57
C TRP A 21 29.94 13.22 -3.70
N GLN A 22 30.34 13.90 -2.63
CA GLN A 22 31.27 13.40 -1.62
C GLN A 22 30.67 13.73 -0.26
N VAL A 23 30.54 12.71 0.59
CA VAL A 23 30.02 12.82 1.95
C VAL A 23 31.17 12.57 2.90
N GLY A 24 31.38 13.49 3.85
CA GLY A 24 32.31 13.26 4.94
C GLY A 24 31.79 12.16 5.86
N TRP A 25 32.64 11.23 6.31
CA TRP A 25 32.22 10.11 7.17
C TRP A 25 31.57 10.59 8.49
N TRP A 26 31.97 11.76 8.99
CA TRP A 26 31.37 12.42 10.16
C TRP A 26 29.92 12.84 9.96
N GLU A 27 29.47 13.10 8.72
CA GLU A 27 28.06 13.40 8.43
C GLU A 27 27.17 12.17 8.58
N LEU A 28 27.75 10.97 8.50
CA LEU A 28 27.08 9.69 8.71
C LEU A 28 27.11 9.26 10.19
N HIS A 29 27.98 9.85 11.01
CA HIS A 29 28.17 9.52 12.44
C HIS A 29 26.87 9.49 13.27
N PRO A 30 25.96 10.49 13.18
CA PRO A 30 24.72 10.48 13.94
C PRO A 30 23.75 9.35 13.54
N SER A 31 23.88 8.83 12.32
CA SER A 31 23.08 7.68 11.86
C SER A 31 23.57 6.37 12.46
N PHE A 32 24.83 6.31 12.91
CA PHE A 32 25.39 5.18 13.64
C PHE A 32 25.08 5.28 15.14
N GLU A 33 25.06 6.47 15.74
CA GLU A 33 24.70 6.71 17.15
C GLU A 33 23.23 6.37 17.49
N ARG A 34 22.31 6.52 16.54
CA ARG A 34 20.88 6.24 16.79
C ARG A 34 20.57 4.75 16.84
N VAL A 35 19.72 4.36 17.81
CA VAL A 35 19.15 3.00 17.90
C VAL A 35 18.46 2.64 16.58
N ARG A 36 18.89 1.52 15.97
CA ARG A 36 18.32 1.02 14.70
C ARG A 36 16.82 0.79 14.87
N ARG A 37 16.04 1.32 13.94
CA ARG A 37 14.60 1.11 13.93
C ARG A 37 14.28 -0.22 13.24
N PRO A 38 13.55 -1.14 13.88
CA PRO A 38 13.26 -2.45 13.31
C PRO A 38 12.28 -2.33 12.15
N VAL A 39 12.49 -3.19 11.14
CA VAL A 39 11.55 -3.41 10.04
C VAL A 39 11.36 -4.90 9.85
N VAL A 40 10.13 -5.34 9.63
CA VAL A 40 9.83 -6.76 9.35
C VAL A 40 8.82 -6.84 8.20
N TRP A 41 9.10 -7.71 7.23
CA TRP A 41 8.19 -7.98 6.12
C TRP A 41 7.43 -9.29 6.37
N SER A 42 6.12 -9.19 6.49
CA SER A 42 5.21 -10.31 6.74
C SER A 42 4.98 -11.16 5.48
N LYS A 43 4.67 -12.46 5.64
CA LYS A 43 4.32 -13.37 4.53
C LYS A 43 3.05 -12.95 3.77
N SER A 44 2.23 -12.13 4.40
CA SER A 44 1.02 -11.49 3.86
C SER A 44 1.31 -10.16 3.15
N SER A 45 2.57 -9.85 2.85
CA SER A 45 3.01 -8.62 2.16
C SER A 45 2.74 -7.32 2.92
N VAL A 46 2.79 -7.36 4.25
CA VAL A 46 2.75 -6.15 5.10
C VAL A 46 4.14 -5.88 5.68
N ILE A 47 4.61 -4.65 5.54
CA ILE A 47 5.88 -4.17 6.10
C ILE A 47 5.55 -3.44 7.39
N PHE A 48 6.02 -3.97 8.53
CA PHE A 48 5.92 -3.31 9.83
C PHE A 48 7.21 -2.54 10.11
N SER A 49 7.09 -1.29 10.52
CA SER A 49 8.22 -0.42 10.86
C SER A 49 7.92 0.39 12.12
N ALA A 50 8.96 0.74 12.87
CA ALA A 50 8.85 1.71 13.95
C ALA A 50 8.72 3.14 13.40
N HIS A 51 7.91 3.98 14.03
CA HIS A 51 7.88 5.41 13.71
C HIS A 51 9.22 6.08 14.07
N ALA A 52 9.62 7.11 13.34
CA ALA A 52 10.90 7.78 13.54
C ALA A 52 11.09 8.49 14.91
N SER A 53 10.02 8.67 15.70
CA SER A 53 10.05 9.57 16.88
C SER A 53 8.92 9.36 17.90
N LYS A 54 7.80 8.74 17.49
CA LYS A 54 6.66 8.44 18.38
C LYS A 54 6.65 6.95 18.75
N PRO A 55 6.09 6.56 19.91
CA PRO A 55 5.92 5.15 20.30
C PRO A 55 4.79 4.49 19.50
N LEU A 56 4.95 4.39 18.18
CA LEU A 56 3.96 3.86 17.24
C LEU A 56 4.59 2.81 16.32
N VAL A 57 3.84 1.74 16.04
CA VAL A 57 4.16 0.78 14.98
C VAL A 57 3.37 1.15 13.73
N LEU A 58 4.09 1.45 12.66
CA LEU A 58 3.55 1.68 11.32
C LEU A 58 3.50 0.36 10.56
N ALA A 59 2.44 0.16 9.79
CA ALA A 59 2.26 -0.99 8.93
C ALA A 59 1.91 -0.53 7.52
N ARG A 60 2.68 -0.95 6.52
CA ARG A 60 2.48 -0.61 5.11
C ARG A 60 2.23 -1.86 4.30
N HIS A 61 1.06 -1.94 3.66
CA HIS A 61 0.82 -3.02 2.71
C HIS A 61 1.58 -2.76 1.40
N PHE A 62 2.43 -3.70 0.99
CA PHE A 62 3.37 -3.51 -0.11
C PHE A 62 2.67 -3.23 -1.45
N SER A 63 1.74 -4.10 -1.87
CA SER A 63 1.11 -4.03 -3.20
C SER A 63 0.17 -2.84 -3.39
N SER A 64 -0.37 -2.27 -2.30
CA SER A 64 -1.27 -1.11 -2.36
C SER A 64 -0.62 0.19 -1.89
N SER A 65 0.62 0.13 -1.37
CA SER A 65 1.33 1.25 -0.74
C SER A 65 0.54 1.99 0.35
N ARG A 66 -0.51 1.37 0.92
CA ARG A 66 -1.34 1.98 1.97
C ARG A 66 -0.71 1.75 3.34
N GLU A 67 -0.52 2.83 4.07
CA GLU A 67 -0.04 2.83 5.45
C GLU A 67 -1.21 2.83 6.44
N PHE A 68 -1.06 2.11 7.54
CA PHE A 68 -1.97 2.11 8.68
C PHE A 68 -1.16 1.98 9.98
N ILE A 69 -1.73 2.41 11.10
CA ILE A 69 -1.06 2.41 12.40
C ILE A 69 -1.69 1.32 13.24
N LEU A 70 -0.86 0.52 13.93
CA LEU A 70 -1.37 -0.46 14.89
C LEU A 70 -1.80 0.23 16.19
N PRO A 71 -2.88 -0.25 16.84
CA PRO A 71 -3.31 0.31 18.12
C PRO A 71 -2.19 0.12 19.14
N SER A 72 -1.77 1.22 19.76
CA SER A 72 -0.73 1.21 20.79
C SER A 72 -1.34 0.79 22.13
N PRO A 73 -0.55 0.16 23.03
CA PRO A 73 -1.01 -0.22 24.36
C PRO A 73 -1.62 0.94 25.15
N ILE A 74 -2.57 0.64 26.04
CA ILE A 74 -3.23 1.65 26.88
C ILE A 74 -2.20 2.43 27.71
N THR A 75 -1.24 1.72 28.32
CA THR A 75 -0.13 2.31 29.10
C THR A 75 0.71 3.31 28.29
N VAL A 76 0.97 3.02 27.02
CA VAL A 76 1.72 3.90 26.11
C VAL A 76 0.86 5.09 25.66
N ASN A 77 -0.46 4.90 25.48
CA ASN A 77 -1.37 5.98 25.12
C ASN A 77 -1.60 6.98 26.26
N GLU A 78 -1.56 6.53 27.51
CA GLU A 78 -1.69 7.37 28.70
C GLU A 78 -0.48 8.30 28.91
N HIS A 79 0.73 7.81 28.58
CA HIS A 79 1.98 8.54 28.77
C HIS A 79 2.89 8.52 27.52
N PRO A 80 2.49 9.15 26.40
CA PRO A 80 3.20 9.03 25.12
C PRO A 80 4.57 9.71 25.08
N THR A 81 4.89 10.59 26.02
CA THR A 81 6.22 11.23 26.16
C THR A 81 7.19 10.42 27.02
N ALA A 82 6.70 9.40 27.73
CA ALA A 82 7.50 8.55 28.61
C ALA A 82 7.99 7.28 27.91
N TYR A 83 7.70 7.09 26.61
CA TYR A 83 8.09 5.91 25.85
C TYR A 83 8.73 6.28 24.52
N GLU A 84 9.78 5.57 24.15
CA GLU A 84 10.45 5.66 22.86
C GLU A 84 9.75 4.82 21.77
N PRO A 85 10.04 5.09 20.48
CA PRO A 85 9.64 4.20 19.40
C PRO A 85 10.10 2.76 19.60
N PRO A 86 9.34 1.78 19.11
CA PRO A 86 9.65 0.38 19.36
C PRO A 86 11.02 -0.01 18.79
N THR A 87 11.83 -0.67 19.61
CA THR A 87 13.20 -1.09 19.27
C THR A 87 13.25 -2.50 18.72
N VAL A 88 12.27 -3.35 19.10
CA VAL A 88 12.12 -4.71 18.59
C VAL A 88 10.73 -4.85 17.99
N ILE A 89 10.68 -5.40 16.77
CA ILE A 89 9.45 -5.88 16.13
C ILE A 89 9.76 -7.29 15.63
N SER A 90 8.92 -8.27 15.97
CA SER A 90 9.07 -9.65 15.53
C SER A 90 7.73 -10.25 15.11
N LEU A 91 7.75 -11.07 14.06
CA LEU A 91 6.58 -11.75 13.52
C LEU A 91 6.72 -13.26 13.66
N CYS A 92 5.63 -13.92 14.04
CA CYS A 92 5.56 -15.36 13.99
C CYS A 92 5.64 -15.85 12.52
N PRO A 93 6.30 -16.99 12.23
CA PRO A 93 6.42 -17.52 10.86
C PRO A 93 5.09 -17.77 10.13
N ASN A 94 3.95 -17.80 10.82
CA ASN A 94 2.63 -17.98 10.23
C ASN A 94 1.83 -16.66 10.11
N ASP A 95 2.45 -15.49 10.38
CA ASP A 95 1.82 -14.16 10.36
C ASP A 95 0.61 -14.01 11.32
N THR A 96 0.45 -14.90 12.30
CA THR A 96 -0.70 -14.84 13.23
C THR A 96 -0.45 -13.92 14.42
N TRP A 97 0.80 -13.79 14.85
CA TRP A 97 1.22 -13.01 16.01
C TRP A 97 2.29 -11.98 15.63
N LEU A 98 2.16 -10.78 16.19
CA LEU A 98 3.14 -9.70 16.11
C LEU A 98 3.53 -9.28 17.52
N PHE A 99 4.83 -9.19 17.76
CA PHE A 99 5.41 -8.70 19.00
C PHE A 99 6.13 -7.37 18.76
N ALA A 100 5.93 -6.39 19.63
CA ALA A 100 6.76 -5.18 19.66
C ALA A 100 7.09 -4.75 21.09
N SER A 101 8.29 -4.21 21.29
CA SER A 101 8.77 -3.69 22.58
C SER A 101 9.05 -2.20 22.50
N PHE A 102 8.50 -1.43 23.45
CA PHE A 102 8.60 0.02 23.60
C PHE A 102 9.49 0.34 24.82
N PRO A 103 10.67 0.95 24.63
CA PRO A 103 11.50 1.37 25.76
C PRO A 103 10.83 2.51 26.54
N GLY A 104 10.95 2.51 27.86
CA GLY A 104 10.55 3.64 28.70
C GLY A 104 11.69 4.66 28.84
N ILE A 105 11.33 5.93 28.97
CA ILE A 105 12.21 7.04 29.36
C ILE A 105 11.93 7.25 30.86
N ASP A 106 12.92 6.97 31.71
CA ASP A 106 12.85 7.04 33.18
C ASP A 106 11.80 6.10 33.83
N ARG A 107 11.34 5.07 33.12
CA ARG A 107 10.38 4.03 33.56
C ARG A 107 10.65 2.69 32.87
N ASP A 108 10.04 1.62 33.37
CA ASP A 108 10.15 0.29 32.75
C ASP A 108 9.55 0.24 31.34
N GLY A 109 10.17 -0.52 30.44
CA GLY A 109 9.70 -0.73 29.07
C GLY A 109 8.41 -1.56 29.02
N VAL A 110 7.61 -1.35 27.98
CA VAL A 110 6.34 -2.06 27.74
C VAL A 110 6.46 -2.90 26.47
N ALA A 111 6.12 -4.19 26.54
CA ALA A 111 5.93 -5.03 25.37
C ALA A 111 4.46 -5.28 25.09
N CYS A 112 4.14 -5.52 23.81
CA CYS A 112 2.79 -5.77 23.34
C CYS A 112 2.76 -6.93 22.35
N LEU A 113 1.73 -7.78 22.48
CA LEU A 113 1.45 -8.89 21.59
C LEU A 113 0.10 -8.69 20.90
N TRP A 114 0.11 -8.63 19.58
CA TRP A 114 -1.10 -8.60 18.75
C TRP A 114 -1.33 -9.95 18.12
N GLN A 115 -2.60 -10.40 18.12
CA GLN A 115 -3.07 -11.45 17.23
C GLN A 115 -3.76 -10.80 16.04
N ARG A 116 -3.70 -11.43 14.86
CA ARG A 116 -4.37 -10.93 13.65
C ARG A 116 -5.84 -10.57 13.94
N ARG A 117 -6.12 -9.25 14.00
CA ARG A 117 -7.41 -8.52 14.25
C ARG A 117 -7.53 -7.82 15.61
N TYR A 118 -6.84 -8.24 16.67
CA TYR A 118 -6.98 -7.64 18.01
C TYR A 118 -5.66 -7.59 18.79
N GLN A 119 -5.49 -6.57 19.62
CA GLN A 119 -4.46 -6.57 20.67
C GLN A 119 -4.91 -7.55 21.75
N LEU A 120 -4.01 -8.44 22.19
CA LEU A 120 -4.33 -9.41 23.24
C LEU A 120 -3.87 -8.92 24.61
N ASP A 121 -2.60 -8.53 24.72
CA ASP A 121 -2.03 -8.17 26.02
C ASP A 121 -0.84 -7.21 25.89
N SER A 122 -0.56 -6.48 26.97
CA SER A 122 0.62 -5.62 27.12
C SER A 122 1.18 -5.75 28.54
N PHE A 123 2.49 -5.95 28.66
CA PHE A 123 3.16 -6.19 29.93
C PHE A 123 4.49 -5.44 30.03
N VAL A 124 4.94 -5.23 31.27
CA VAL A 124 6.21 -4.55 31.58
C VAL A 124 7.38 -5.52 31.41
N VAL A 125 8.47 -5.08 30.79
CA VAL A 125 9.65 -5.90 30.46
C VAL A 125 10.83 -5.53 31.36
N PRO A 126 11.17 -6.35 32.37
CA PRO A 126 12.45 -6.25 33.08
C PRO A 126 13.60 -6.83 32.24
N HIS A 127 14.86 -6.58 32.63
CA HIS A 127 16.08 -7.04 31.95
C HIS A 127 16.34 -8.56 32.11
N GLN A 128 15.44 -9.41 31.59
CA GLN A 128 15.48 -10.87 31.71
C GLN A 128 14.89 -11.54 30.46
N VAL A 129 15.15 -12.83 30.25
CA VAL A 129 14.46 -13.60 29.20
C VAL A 129 13.05 -13.92 29.66
N ASN A 130 12.08 -13.45 28.89
CA ASN A 130 10.66 -13.71 29.11
C ASN A 130 10.17 -14.72 28.07
N VAL A 131 9.86 -15.94 28.50
CA VAL A 131 9.21 -16.94 27.64
C VAL A 131 7.71 -16.80 27.82
N CYS A 132 7.04 -16.37 26.75
CA CYS A 132 5.60 -16.21 26.71
C CYS A 132 4.98 -17.44 26.01
N PHE A 133 4.06 -18.14 26.67
CA PHE A 133 3.36 -19.28 26.09
C PHE A 133 1.87 -19.27 26.45
N LEU A 134 1.06 -19.90 25.60
CA LEU A 134 -0.37 -20.05 25.80
C LEU A 134 -0.67 -21.53 26.08
N PRO A 135 -1.06 -21.91 27.31
CA PRO A 135 -1.48 -23.27 27.60
C PRO A 135 -2.72 -23.64 26.76
N PRO A 136 -2.83 -24.86 26.21
CA PRO A 136 -4.01 -25.26 25.43
C PRO A 136 -5.33 -25.19 26.23
N SER A 137 -5.25 -25.27 27.56
CA SER A 137 -6.38 -25.32 28.49
C SER A 137 -6.76 -23.97 29.12
N VAL A 138 -5.94 -22.92 28.97
CA VAL A 138 -6.18 -21.60 29.58
C VAL A 138 -6.05 -20.52 28.52
N PRO A 139 -7.10 -19.70 28.27
CA PRO A 139 -7.07 -18.64 27.25
C PRO A 139 -6.35 -17.37 27.74
N ALA A 140 -5.30 -17.51 28.55
CA ALA A 140 -4.51 -16.41 29.09
C ALA A 140 -3.01 -16.68 28.87
N LEU A 141 -2.28 -15.64 28.46
CA LEU A 141 -0.84 -15.69 28.22
C LEU A 141 -0.11 -15.91 29.56
N LYS A 142 0.71 -16.96 29.67
CA LYS A 142 1.62 -17.14 30.80
C LYS A 142 3.02 -16.67 30.42
N ILE A 143 3.72 -16.04 31.36
CA ILE A 143 5.07 -15.51 31.17
C ILE A 143 5.98 -16.09 32.26
N LEU A 144 7.04 -16.79 31.84
CA LEU A 144 8.11 -17.24 32.73
C LEU A 144 9.36 -16.39 32.50
N ARG A 145 10.06 -16.05 33.58
CA ARG A 145 11.23 -15.16 33.56
C ARG A 145 12.49 -15.92 33.99
N ALA A 146 13.58 -15.77 33.25
CA ALA A 146 14.87 -16.35 33.60
C ALA A 146 16.02 -15.35 33.30
N PRO A 147 16.99 -15.19 34.21
CA PRO A 147 18.18 -14.37 33.95
C PRO A 147 19.17 -15.07 33.01
N LEU A 148 19.86 -14.30 32.17
CA LEU A 148 20.87 -14.79 31.21
C LEU A 148 22.30 -14.77 31.73
N ASN A 149 22.57 -13.96 32.75
CA ASN A 149 23.90 -13.75 33.34
C ASN A 149 24.29 -14.84 34.34
N GLN A 150 23.30 -15.57 34.87
CA GLN A 150 23.52 -16.63 35.86
C GLN A 150 22.85 -17.93 35.39
N PRO A 151 23.45 -19.10 35.69
CA PRO A 151 22.79 -20.37 35.42
C PRO A 151 21.59 -20.52 36.34
N THR A 152 20.38 -20.65 35.77
CA THR A 152 19.14 -20.73 36.55
C THR A 152 18.20 -21.78 35.98
N LEU A 153 17.48 -22.45 36.88
CA LEU A 153 16.42 -23.41 36.56
C LEU A 153 15.09 -22.88 37.11
N VAL A 154 14.13 -22.62 36.22
CA VAL A 154 12.83 -22.00 36.54
C VAL A 154 11.70 -22.97 36.20
N HIS A 155 10.79 -23.17 37.15
CA HIS A 155 9.64 -24.08 37.04
C HIS A 155 8.32 -23.32 37.22
N GLU A 156 7.28 -23.69 36.48
CA GLU A 156 5.96 -23.02 36.46
C GLU A 156 5.26 -22.92 37.84
N LEU A 157 5.58 -23.82 38.78
CA LEU A 157 4.99 -23.87 40.14
C LEU A 157 5.92 -23.42 41.27
N GLY A 158 7.15 -22.99 40.97
CA GLY A 158 8.15 -22.61 41.98
C GLY A 158 8.36 -21.10 42.07
N ASN A 159 8.43 -20.55 43.29
CA ASN A 159 8.85 -19.17 43.51
C ASN A 159 10.31 -18.98 43.06
N VAL A 160 10.54 -17.96 42.23
CA VAL A 160 11.89 -17.51 41.87
C VAL A 160 12.42 -16.65 43.02
N TYR A 161 13.48 -17.11 43.70
CA TYR A 161 14.32 -16.23 44.50
C TYR A 161 15.23 -15.48 43.53
N VAL A 162 14.88 -14.23 43.22
CA VAL A 162 15.84 -13.27 42.65
C VAL A 162 16.44 -12.55 43.86
N ASP A 163 17.75 -12.69 44.05
CA ASP A 163 18.47 -11.85 45.01
C ASP A 163 18.50 -10.42 44.44
N ASP A 164 17.65 -9.54 44.98
CA ASP A 164 17.55 -8.11 44.62
C ASP A 164 18.72 -7.28 45.20
N SER A 165 19.88 -7.89 45.42
CA SER A 165 21.10 -7.15 45.74
C SER A 165 21.53 -6.36 44.49
N GLN A 166 21.04 -5.12 44.39
CA GLN A 166 21.48 -4.17 43.36
C GLN A 166 23.02 -4.15 43.35
N PRO A 167 23.68 -4.48 42.22
CA PRO A 167 25.08 -4.15 42.10
C PRO A 167 25.19 -2.62 42.18
N THR A 168 26.05 -2.13 43.06
CA THR A 168 26.39 -0.73 43.31
C THR A 168 26.97 0.02 42.09
N TRP A 169 26.90 -0.60 40.90
CA TRP A 169 27.55 -0.19 39.66
C TRP A 169 26.54 -0.19 38.50
N GLY A 170 25.69 0.84 38.44
CA GLY A 170 24.93 1.21 37.23
C GLY A 170 23.88 0.22 36.72
N GLN A 171 23.08 0.67 35.75
CA GLN A 171 22.05 -0.15 35.08
C GLN A 171 22.57 -0.63 33.72
N ARG A 172 22.60 -1.94 33.45
CA ARG A 172 23.00 -2.52 32.16
C ARG A 172 21.83 -2.52 31.17
N LEU A 173 22.03 -1.93 29.99
CA LEU A 173 21.06 -1.88 28.89
C LEU A 173 21.51 -2.78 27.73
N CYS A 174 20.68 -3.73 27.30
CA CYS A 174 20.97 -4.56 26.12
C CYS A 174 20.75 -3.76 24.83
N ILE A 175 21.80 -3.56 24.04
CA ILE A 175 21.72 -2.83 22.75
C ILE A 175 21.28 -3.76 21.62
N CYS A 176 21.87 -4.95 21.57
CA CYS A 176 21.68 -5.90 20.48
C CYS A 176 21.64 -7.33 21.01
N ALA A 177 20.69 -8.12 20.49
CA ALA A 177 20.54 -9.53 20.82
C ALA A 177 20.22 -10.34 19.56
N ALA A 178 20.81 -11.51 19.43
CA ALA A 178 20.54 -12.47 18.36
C ALA A 178 20.20 -13.84 18.96
N ILE A 179 19.25 -14.55 18.36
CA ILE A 179 18.86 -15.92 18.78
C ILE A 179 19.16 -16.88 17.63
N GLY A 180 19.99 -17.87 17.91
CA GLY A 180 20.36 -18.95 17.01
C GLY A 180 19.61 -20.24 17.34
N LEU A 181 19.03 -20.85 16.32
CA LEU A 181 18.41 -22.17 16.38
C LEU A 181 19.13 -23.09 15.39
N SER A 182 19.66 -24.22 15.85
CA SER A 182 20.24 -25.23 14.97
C SER A 182 19.20 -26.26 14.51
N TYR A 183 19.44 -26.88 13.36
CA TYR A 183 18.56 -27.92 12.83
C TYR A 183 18.60 -29.16 13.73
N ASN A 184 17.42 -29.70 14.07
CA ASN A 184 17.24 -30.91 14.90
C ASN A 184 17.72 -30.80 16.35
N GLU A 185 17.75 -29.60 16.95
CA GLU A 185 18.13 -29.41 18.35
C GLU A 185 17.03 -28.72 19.17
N THR A 186 17.00 -29.02 20.47
CA THR A 186 16.00 -28.54 21.43
C THR A 186 16.48 -27.32 22.25
N SER A 187 17.75 -26.93 22.12
CA SER A 187 18.33 -25.76 22.79
C SER A 187 18.52 -24.61 21.81
N ALA A 188 18.17 -23.39 22.21
CA ALA A 188 18.49 -22.15 21.53
C ALA A 188 19.78 -21.54 22.08
N VAL A 189 20.50 -20.77 21.27
CA VAL A 189 21.68 -20.00 21.71
C VAL A 189 21.36 -18.51 21.57
N VAL A 190 21.54 -17.75 22.64
CA VAL A 190 21.28 -16.30 22.67
C VAL A 190 22.61 -15.58 22.82
N ALA A 191 22.89 -14.60 21.94
CA ALA A 191 24.06 -13.73 22.05
C ALA A 191 23.60 -12.29 22.30
N THR A 192 24.22 -11.59 23.26
CA THR A 192 23.85 -10.24 23.71
C THR A 192 25.06 -9.33 23.84
N ARG A 193 24.87 -8.03 23.54
CA ARG A 193 25.83 -6.95 23.82
C ARG A 193 25.14 -5.82 24.60
N SER A 194 25.80 -5.28 25.63
CA SER A 194 25.19 -4.34 26.58
C SER A 194 26.00 -3.03 26.75
N VAL A 195 25.34 -1.98 27.25
CA VAL A 195 25.92 -0.68 27.66
C VAL A 195 25.63 -0.48 29.14
N LEU A 196 26.61 0.07 29.88
CA LEU A 196 26.46 0.48 31.27
C LEU A 196 25.96 1.92 31.36
N LEU A 197 24.83 2.15 32.03
CA LEU A 197 24.30 3.48 32.31
C LEU A 197 24.56 3.89 33.77
N PRO A 198 24.85 5.18 34.04
CA PRO A 198 25.02 5.66 35.40
C PRO A 198 23.73 5.50 36.21
N PRO A 199 23.82 5.19 37.52
CA PRO A 199 22.64 5.07 38.37
C PRO A 199 21.94 6.44 38.50
N VAL A 200 20.62 6.48 38.26
CA VAL A 200 19.81 7.69 38.41
C VAL A 200 19.54 7.93 39.90
N PRO A 201 19.86 9.11 40.47
CA PRO A 201 19.51 9.42 41.85
C PRO A 201 17.99 9.51 41.97
N GLN A 202 17.38 8.62 42.76
CA GLN A 202 15.96 8.65 43.06
C GLN A 202 15.62 9.92 43.86
N LEU A 203 14.87 10.83 43.26
CA LEU A 203 14.20 11.92 43.98
C LEU A 203 12.90 11.37 44.56
N ASP A 204 12.92 11.04 45.85
CA ASP A 204 11.72 10.71 46.62
C ASP A 204 10.77 11.92 46.64
N ILE A 205 9.70 11.85 45.86
CA ILE A 205 8.56 12.77 45.99
C ILE A 205 7.46 12.01 46.74
N SER A 206 7.57 12.02 48.06
CA SER A 206 6.44 11.81 48.96
C SER A 206 6.42 12.97 49.96
N GLY A 207 5.33 13.74 49.96
CA GLY A 207 5.19 14.90 50.84
C GLY A 207 4.00 15.77 50.44
N ASP A 208 2.92 15.62 51.21
CA ASP A 208 1.71 16.41 51.21
C ASP A 208 1.95 17.89 51.58
N ALA A 209 0.87 18.68 51.46
CA ALA A 209 0.75 20.11 51.64
C ALA A 209 1.47 20.75 52.86
N MET A 210 1.90 21.99 52.65
CA MET A 210 2.06 23.11 53.62
C MET A 210 2.65 22.76 54.99
N ASP A 211 3.92 23.07 55.21
CA ASP A 211 4.34 23.59 56.51
C ASP A 211 5.64 24.42 56.47
N ILE A 212 5.73 25.29 57.46
CA ILE A 212 6.60 26.44 57.67
C ILE A 212 8.08 26.03 57.87
N LEU A 213 9.00 26.87 57.37
CA LEU A 213 10.45 26.79 57.62
C LEU A 213 10.78 26.65 59.12
N PRO A 214 11.75 25.80 59.46
CA PRO A 214 12.74 26.16 60.46
C PRO A 214 14.16 26.10 59.90
N LEU A 215 14.95 27.12 60.22
CA LEU A 215 16.41 27.09 60.14
C LEU A 215 16.94 26.05 61.12
N GLU A 216 17.59 25.00 60.63
CA GLU A 216 18.68 24.31 61.32
C GLU A 216 19.47 23.45 60.31
N VAL A 217 20.79 23.66 60.26
CA VAL A 217 21.72 22.92 59.39
C VAL A 217 22.19 21.67 60.14
N PRO A 218 21.93 20.44 59.66
CA PRO A 218 22.53 19.23 60.23
C PRO A 218 23.96 19.03 59.70
N PRO A 219 24.83 18.33 60.45
CA PRO A 219 26.24 18.21 60.11
C PRO A 219 26.45 17.37 58.85
N GLN A 220 27.34 17.84 57.99
CA GLN A 220 27.76 17.17 56.76
C GLN A 220 28.32 15.77 57.08
N LYS A 221 27.65 14.71 56.62
CA LYS A 221 28.31 13.43 56.36
C LYS A 221 29.14 13.62 55.10
N GLU A 222 30.45 13.47 55.21
CA GLU A 222 31.35 13.34 54.07
C GLU A 222 30.95 12.09 53.26
N ASN A 223 30.12 12.28 52.23
CA ASN A 223 30.01 11.30 51.16
C ASN A 223 31.29 11.44 50.33
N HIS A 224 32.17 10.46 50.44
CA HIS A 224 33.27 10.27 49.50
C HIS A 224 32.70 10.19 48.07
N TYR A 225 32.73 11.29 47.33
CA TYR A 225 32.55 11.28 45.89
C TYR A 225 33.79 10.59 45.29
N GLN A 226 33.64 9.34 44.87
CA GLN A 226 34.59 8.77 43.93
C GLN A 226 34.50 9.55 42.60
N PRO A 227 35.63 9.77 41.91
CA PRO A 227 35.61 10.44 40.61
C PRO A 227 34.76 9.61 39.65
N ILE A 228 33.76 10.23 39.02
CA ILE A 228 33.03 9.65 37.88
C ILE A 228 34.05 9.48 36.75
N ASN A 229 34.59 8.26 36.61
CA ASN A 229 35.41 7.89 35.46
C ASN A 229 34.46 7.72 34.27
N TRP A 230 34.39 8.74 33.40
CA TRP A 230 33.53 8.72 32.21
C TRP A 230 33.82 7.54 31.26
N GLU A 231 35.02 6.96 31.34
CA GLU A 231 35.46 5.79 30.56
C GLU A 231 34.78 4.46 30.95
N LEU A 232 34.12 4.36 32.12
CA LEU A 232 33.41 3.14 32.55
C LEU A 232 32.00 3.00 31.97
N TRP A 233 31.45 4.06 31.36
CA TRP A 233 30.04 4.16 30.97
C TRP A 233 29.82 4.00 29.45
N GLU A 234 30.68 3.23 28.79
CA GLU A 234 30.66 2.98 27.34
C GLU A 234 30.04 1.61 26.98
N GLU A 235 29.92 1.32 25.68
CA GLU A 235 29.48 0.01 25.16
C GLU A 235 30.48 -1.08 25.53
N GLU A 236 30.01 -2.15 26.17
CA GLU A 236 30.89 -3.24 26.60
C GLU A 236 31.58 -3.90 25.41
N SER A 237 32.86 -4.23 25.58
CA SER A 237 33.71 -4.87 24.56
C SER A 237 33.50 -6.39 24.46
N THR A 238 32.54 -6.94 25.21
CA THR A 238 32.24 -8.37 25.31
C THR A 238 30.88 -8.71 24.71
N ILE A 239 30.84 -9.77 23.89
CA ILE A 239 29.58 -10.42 23.49
C ILE A 239 29.33 -11.58 24.45
N GLU A 240 28.28 -11.47 25.25
CA GLU A 240 27.84 -12.52 26.16
C GLU A 240 26.99 -13.53 25.37
N VAL A 241 27.16 -14.84 25.62
CA VAL A 241 26.39 -15.89 24.94
C VAL A 241 25.80 -16.82 25.99
N CYS A 242 24.56 -17.27 25.82
CA CYS A 242 23.88 -18.18 26.73
C CYS A 242 23.13 -19.26 25.96
N GLU A 243 23.28 -20.52 26.38
CA GLU A 243 22.44 -21.63 25.94
C GLU A 243 21.12 -21.60 26.74
N LEU A 244 20.00 -21.67 26.04
CA LEU A 244 18.64 -21.72 26.59
C LEU A 244 17.99 -23.04 26.18
N SER A 245 17.67 -23.90 27.14
CA SER A 245 16.88 -25.12 26.89
C SER A 245 15.49 -24.98 27.51
N ILE A 246 14.47 -25.24 26.69
CA ILE A 246 13.07 -25.26 27.10
C ILE A 246 12.59 -26.71 27.05
N ASP A 247 12.31 -27.29 28.22
CA ASP A 247 11.87 -28.68 28.33
C ASP A 247 10.42 -28.73 28.86
N LEU A 248 9.63 -29.66 28.31
CA LEU A 248 8.29 -29.96 28.81
C LEU A 248 8.42 -30.97 29.95
N PHE A 249 8.24 -30.51 31.19
CA PHE A 249 8.27 -31.36 32.36
C PHE A 249 6.93 -32.09 32.51
N GLN A 250 6.99 -33.43 32.56
CA GLN A 250 5.82 -34.32 32.73
C GLN A 250 4.65 -34.08 31.74
N GLY A 251 4.94 -33.58 30.53
CA GLY A 251 3.95 -33.38 29.46
C GLY A 251 2.91 -32.28 29.70
N THR A 252 3.03 -31.51 30.80
CA THR A 252 2.00 -30.51 31.21
C THR A 252 2.56 -29.18 31.70
N SER A 253 3.77 -29.14 32.29
CA SER A 253 4.37 -27.92 32.85
C SER A 253 5.66 -27.55 32.12
N LEU A 254 5.91 -26.25 31.93
CA LEU A 254 7.09 -25.77 31.19
C LEU A 254 8.28 -25.49 32.14
N MET A 255 9.48 -25.96 31.77
CA MET A 255 10.73 -25.74 32.49
C MET A 255 11.72 -24.97 31.61
N ILE A 256 12.38 -23.95 32.17
CA ILE A 256 13.42 -23.16 31.50
C ILE A 256 14.75 -23.36 32.23
N MET A 257 15.81 -23.59 31.46
CA MET A 257 17.17 -23.69 31.98
C MET A 257 18.12 -22.82 31.14
N THR A 258 18.84 -21.91 31.82
CA THR A 258 19.85 -21.02 31.24
C THR A 258 21.26 -21.50 31.59
N ARG A 259 22.17 -21.50 30.61
CA ARG A 259 23.59 -21.83 30.79
C ARG A 259 24.47 -20.78 30.07
N PRO A 260 25.03 -19.79 30.79
CA PRO A 260 25.94 -18.83 30.17
C PRO A 260 27.21 -19.51 29.65
N LEU A 261 27.66 -19.08 28.48
CA LEU A 261 28.91 -19.47 27.81
C LEU A 261 29.98 -18.41 28.07
N PRO A 262 31.29 -18.73 27.90
CA PRO A 262 32.36 -17.75 28.01
C PRO A 262 32.13 -16.55 27.07
N SER A 263 32.21 -15.34 27.62
CA SER A 263 32.04 -14.10 26.87
C SER A 263 33.14 -13.93 25.81
N MET A 264 32.77 -13.50 24.61
CA MET A 264 33.71 -13.25 23.51
C MET A 264 34.23 -11.81 23.61
N PHE A 265 35.50 -11.63 23.95
CA PHE A 265 36.14 -10.32 24.11
C PHE A 265 36.71 -9.78 22.79
N ARG A 266 36.42 -8.52 22.47
CA ARG A 266 36.98 -7.78 21.32
C ARG A 266 37.29 -6.33 21.71
N PRO A 267 38.58 -5.95 21.80
CA PRO A 267 38.95 -4.55 22.03
C PRO A 267 38.77 -3.72 20.75
N GLY A 268 38.21 -2.50 20.88
CA GLY A 268 38.32 -1.45 19.87
C GLY A 268 37.39 -1.54 18.64
N GLY A 269 36.08 -1.68 18.82
CA GLY A 269 35.14 -1.58 17.69
C GLY A 269 33.67 -1.57 18.10
N ARG A 270 32.89 -0.68 17.49
CA ARG A 270 31.45 -0.54 17.76
C ARG A 270 30.66 -1.63 17.04
N LEU A 271 29.75 -2.33 17.71
CA LEU A 271 28.93 -3.36 17.05
C LEU A 271 27.93 -2.69 16.11
N THR A 272 27.90 -3.10 14.84
CA THR A 272 26.88 -2.63 13.90
C THR A 272 25.74 -3.62 13.75
N ASP A 273 26.02 -4.91 13.59
CA ASP A 273 25.01 -5.97 13.40
C ASP A 273 25.49 -7.32 13.97
N LEU A 274 24.53 -8.13 14.43
CA LEU A 274 24.75 -9.45 15.04
C LEU A 274 23.68 -10.43 14.56
N ALA A 275 24.08 -11.49 13.84
CA ALA A 275 23.12 -12.44 13.27
C ALA A 275 23.64 -13.88 13.28
N PHE A 276 22.74 -14.83 13.57
CA PHE A 276 23.00 -16.26 13.47
C PHE A 276 22.62 -16.81 12.08
N PHE A 277 23.44 -17.72 11.57
CA PHE A 277 23.28 -18.39 10.28
C PHE A 277 23.36 -19.91 10.48
N SER A 278 22.29 -20.60 10.12
CA SER A 278 22.23 -22.06 10.14
C SER A 278 22.37 -22.60 8.71
N VAL A 279 23.46 -23.29 8.42
CA VAL A 279 23.65 -23.94 7.10
C VAL A 279 22.99 -25.34 7.13
N PRO A 280 22.01 -25.63 6.24
CA PRO A 280 21.40 -26.95 6.15
C PRO A 280 22.42 -28.04 5.80
N ARG A 281 22.23 -29.26 6.32
CA ARG A 281 23.01 -30.43 5.90
C ARG A 281 22.61 -30.83 4.48
N GLU A 282 23.57 -31.06 3.59
CA GLU A 282 23.30 -31.76 2.33
C GLU A 282 22.87 -33.22 2.64
N HIS A 283 21.78 -33.70 2.01
CA HIS A 283 21.30 -35.06 2.20
C HIS A 283 22.35 -36.08 1.67
N PRO A 284 22.76 -37.09 2.47
CA PRO A 284 23.71 -38.11 2.06
C PRO A 284 23.07 -39.23 1.21
N HIS A 285 22.18 -38.88 0.27
CA HIS A 285 21.58 -39.85 -0.64
C HIS A 285 22.03 -39.55 -2.07
N LEU A 286 23.28 -39.92 -2.40
CA LEU A 286 23.72 -40.26 -3.77
C LEU A 286 25.22 -40.63 -3.90
N ALA A 287 25.99 -40.72 -2.81
CA ALA A 287 27.32 -41.32 -2.85
C ALA A 287 27.41 -42.48 -1.87
N SER A 288 27.21 -43.70 -2.37
CA SER A 288 27.68 -44.90 -1.69
C SER A 288 29.19 -44.76 -1.46
N PRO A 289 29.72 -44.85 -0.23
CA PRO A 289 31.15 -44.88 -0.04
C PRO A 289 31.67 -46.20 -0.61
N ALA A 290 32.47 -46.13 -1.67
CA ALA A 290 33.27 -47.28 -2.10
C ALA A 290 34.18 -47.72 -0.93
N PRO A 291 34.28 -49.02 -0.62
CA PRO A 291 35.09 -49.48 0.48
C PRO A 291 36.57 -49.36 0.12
N THR A 292 37.26 -48.33 0.63
CA THR A 292 38.72 -48.28 0.59
C THR A 292 39.28 -49.19 1.68
N LYS A 293 40.04 -50.20 1.25
CA LYS A 293 40.83 -51.14 2.06
C LYS A 293 41.96 -50.39 2.78
N ASP A 294 41.71 -49.77 3.92
CA ASP A 294 42.78 -49.45 4.88
C ASP A 294 42.24 -49.12 6.29
N PRO A 295 42.40 -50.01 7.29
CA PRO A 295 41.81 -49.83 8.63
C PRO A 295 42.64 -48.96 9.59
N ARG A 296 43.64 -48.18 9.12
CA ARG A 296 44.55 -47.41 10.00
C ARG A 296 44.65 -45.91 9.73
N ARG A 297 43.80 -45.34 8.87
CA ARG A 297 43.71 -43.88 8.73
C ARG A 297 42.59 -43.36 9.63
N PRO A 298 42.84 -42.44 10.58
CA PRO A 298 41.75 -41.81 11.30
C PRO A 298 40.87 -41.10 10.28
N GLN A 299 39.63 -41.58 10.16
CA GLN A 299 38.59 -40.97 9.38
C GLN A 299 38.45 -39.54 9.92
N LYS A 300 38.74 -38.55 9.08
CA LYS A 300 38.59 -37.14 9.44
C LYS A 300 37.09 -36.89 9.55
N ASP A 301 36.53 -37.17 10.72
CA ASP A 301 35.15 -36.85 11.05
C ASP A 301 34.94 -35.39 10.69
N ASN A 302 34.07 -35.15 9.70
CA ASN A 302 33.79 -33.83 9.18
C ASN A 302 32.41 -33.43 9.71
N PRO A 303 32.27 -32.95 10.97
CA PRO A 303 30.99 -32.49 11.47
C PRO A 303 30.76 -31.05 11.00
N LYS A 304 30.56 -30.82 9.69
CA LYS A 304 30.16 -29.50 9.20
C LYS A 304 28.64 -29.36 9.24
N SER A 305 28.08 -29.36 10.45
CA SER A 305 26.85 -28.64 10.74
C SER A 305 27.22 -27.49 11.67
N GLY A 306 27.54 -26.34 11.08
CA GLY A 306 27.90 -25.14 11.83
C GLY A 306 26.69 -24.23 11.96
N LEU A 307 26.21 -24.05 13.19
CA LEU A 307 25.55 -22.79 13.54
C LEU A 307 26.67 -21.74 13.56
N TYR A 308 26.54 -20.68 12.77
CA TYR A 308 27.52 -19.61 12.70
C TYR A 308 26.94 -18.30 13.24
N LEU A 309 27.72 -17.53 13.99
CA LEU A 309 27.39 -16.18 14.40
C LEU A 309 28.29 -15.22 13.62
N ALA A 310 27.70 -14.33 12.83
CA ALA A 310 28.44 -13.24 12.23
C ALA A 310 28.23 -11.97 13.08
N ALA A 311 29.34 -11.38 13.49
CA ALA A 311 29.38 -10.09 14.16
C ALA A 311 30.07 -9.08 13.24
N SER A 312 29.45 -7.93 13.05
CA SER A 312 30.01 -6.83 12.26
C SER A 312 30.42 -5.68 13.15
N PHE A 313 31.61 -5.15 12.90
CA PHE A 313 32.23 -4.08 13.67
C PHE A 313 32.59 -2.92 12.75
N LEU A 314 32.43 -1.71 13.28
CA LEU A 314 32.93 -0.49 12.65
C LEU A 314 34.01 0.10 13.54
N ASP A 315 35.22 0.25 12.99
CA ASP A 315 36.34 0.93 13.62
C ASP A 315 36.46 2.33 13.00
N CYS A 316 36.26 3.36 13.83
CA CYS A 316 36.29 4.75 13.38
C CYS A 316 37.68 5.38 13.34
N GLY A 317 38.71 4.73 13.89
CA GLY A 317 40.08 5.24 13.86
C GLY A 317 40.22 6.72 14.26
N ASP A 318 41.16 7.43 13.63
CA ASP A 318 41.36 8.87 13.79
C ASP A 318 40.37 9.68 12.94
N TYR A 319 40.01 10.89 13.40
CA TYR A 319 39.00 11.76 12.76
C TYR A 319 39.23 12.06 11.26
N PHE A 320 40.46 11.91 10.77
CA PHE A 320 40.83 12.16 9.37
C PHE A 320 40.85 10.90 8.49
N SER A 321 40.69 9.71 9.08
CA SER A 321 40.70 8.43 8.37
C SER A 321 39.28 7.95 8.05
N SER A 322 39.10 7.22 6.94
CA SER A 322 37.81 6.58 6.65
C SER A 322 37.60 5.38 7.57
N PRO A 323 36.41 5.22 8.18
CA PRO A 323 36.17 4.11 9.10
C PRO A 323 36.24 2.76 8.38
N LYS A 324 36.85 1.77 9.04
CA LYS A 324 37.06 0.41 8.53
C LYS A 324 35.94 -0.50 9.01
N SER A 325 35.36 -1.27 8.10
CA SER A 325 34.31 -2.25 8.44
C SER A 325 34.91 -3.65 8.54
N GLU A 326 34.64 -4.39 9.62
CA GLU A 326 35.12 -5.77 9.81
C GLU A 326 33.95 -6.73 10.04
N ILE A 327 34.00 -7.92 9.42
CA ILE A 327 33.09 -9.03 9.71
C ILE A 327 33.89 -10.14 10.39
N ALA A 328 33.44 -10.62 11.54
CA ALA A 328 33.98 -11.78 12.24
C ALA A 328 32.95 -12.91 12.31
N LEU A 329 33.36 -14.14 11.98
CA LEU A 329 32.52 -15.32 11.97
C LEU A 329 32.94 -16.30 13.08
N TYR A 330 31.98 -16.72 13.90
CA TYR A 330 32.16 -17.70 14.98
C TYR A 330 31.32 -18.94 14.68
N SER A 331 31.95 -20.13 14.64
CA SER A 331 31.27 -21.41 14.56
C SER A 331 30.91 -21.91 15.96
N PHE A 332 29.71 -22.48 16.08
CA PHE A 332 29.23 -23.12 17.29
C PHE A 332 29.24 -24.63 17.09
N HIS A 333 29.95 -25.31 17.98
CA HIS A 333 30.10 -26.75 17.98
C HIS A 333 29.61 -27.33 19.30
N ARG A 334 29.03 -28.52 19.22
CA ARG A 334 28.54 -29.24 20.39
C ARG A 334 29.56 -30.31 20.78
N LYS A 335 29.95 -30.36 22.06
CA LYS A 335 30.74 -31.48 22.57
C LYS A 335 29.86 -32.73 22.68
N PRO A 336 30.29 -33.91 22.21
CA PRO A 336 29.59 -35.16 22.48
C PRO A 336 29.58 -35.43 23.99
N PRO A 337 28.50 -36.03 24.54
CA PRO A 337 28.39 -36.26 25.98
C PRO A 337 29.45 -37.26 26.44
N VAL A 338 30.34 -36.83 27.35
CA VAL A 338 31.25 -37.72 28.08
C VAL A 338 30.73 -37.83 29.52
N PRO A 339 30.15 -38.97 29.95
CA PRO A 339 29.85 -39.23 31.36
C PRO A 339 31.15 -39.59 32.13
N PRO A 340 31.33 -39.21 33.42
CA PRO A 340 30.36 -38.67 34.38
C PRO A 340 30.78 -37.25 34.85
N ILE A 341 30.13 -36.19 34.37
CA ILE A 341 30.42 -34.83 34.86
C ILE A 341 29.10 -34.17 35.31
N PRO A 342 29.03 -33.57 36.52
CA PRO A 342 27.81 -32.94 37.01
C PRO A 342 27.44 -31.66 36.22
N PRO A 343 26.14 -31.27 36.16
CA PRO A 343 25.71 -29.96 35.67
C PRO A 343 26.29 -28.83 36.56
N PRO A 344 26.67 -27.65 36.00
CA PRO A 344 26.15 -27.03 34.78
C PRO A 344 27.28 -26.62 33.79
N ILE A 345 27.87 -27.57 33.06
CA ILE A 345 28.84 -27.22 32.00
C ILE A 345 28.10 -26.98 30.68
N PRO A 346 28.36 -25.87 29.96
CA PRO A 346 27.72 -25.58 28.68
C PRO A 346 28.08 -26.64 27.62
N ARG A 347 27.09 -27.08 26.84
CA ARG A 347 27.26 -28.13 25.82
C ARG A 347 27.82 -27.59 24.50
N TRP A 348 27.61 -26.31 24.28
CA TRP A 348 28.13 -25.56 23.15
C TRP A 348 29.51 -24.99 23.48
N TYR A 349 30.34 -24.85 22.45
CA TYR A 349 31.51 -23.98 22.50
C TYR A 349 31.59 -23.18 21.20
N ALA A 350 31.96 -21.91 21.33
CA ALA A 350 32.18 -21.02 20.20
C ALA A 350 33.66 -21.07 19.78
N LYS A 351 33.91 -21.16 18.49
CA LYS A 351 35.25 -21.05 17.89
C LYS A 351 35.23 -19.96 16.83
N ARG A 352 36.22 -19.07 16.83
CA ARG A 352 36.38 -18.08 15.77
C ARG A 352 36.98 -18.75 14.52
N GLU A 353 36.30 -18.66 13.38
CA GLU A 353 36.76 -19.27 12.12
C GLU A 353 37.54 -18.25 11.29
N THR A 354 36.90 -17.15 10.91
CA THR A 354 37.44 -16.19 9.94
C THR A 354 37.05 -14.75 10.32
N ALA A 355 37.87 -13.79 9.92
CA ALA A 355 37.52 -12.39 9.97
C ALA A 355 38.11 -11.65 8.77
N ARG A 356 37.34 -10.71 8.21
CA ARG A 356 37.72 -9.94 7.01
C ARG A 356 37.42 -8.46 7.23
N SER A 357 38.42 -7.61 7.02
CA SER A 357 38.28 -6.15 7.01
C SER A 357 38.08 -5.61 5.60
N PHE A 358 37.29 -4.55 5.47
CA PHE A 358 36.97 -3.86 4.24
C PHE A 358 37.35 -2.39 4.36
N ASP A 359 38.25 -1.92 3.48
CA ASP A 359 38.75 -0.54 3.46
C ASP A 359 37.89 0.40 2.61
N SER A 360 37.05 -0.15 1.72
CA SER A 360 36.19 0.63 0.81
C SER A 360 34.71 0.30 1.05
N GLY A 361 34.00 1.25 1.67
CA GLY A 361 32.55 1.21 1.90
C GLY A 361 32.13 0.75 3.30
N TYR A 362 31.04 1.34 3.81
CA TYR A 362 30.52 1.08 5.17
C TYR A 362 29.55 -0.08 5.20
N LEU A 363 29.86 -1.09 6.01
CA LEU A 363 28.97 -2.21 6.24
C LEU A 363 27.77 -1.79 7.06
N THR A 364 26.58 -1.94 6.48
CA THR A 364 25.33 -1.52 7.12
C THR A 364 24.56 -2.70 7.72
N TYR A 365 24.55 -3.88 7.09
CA TYR A 365 23.73 -5.03 7.54
C TYR A 365 24.22 -6.36 6.98
N LEU A 366 23.85 -7.45 7.65
CA LEU A 366 24.09 -8.84 7.24
C LEU A 366 22.78 -9.65 7.18
N ILE A 367 22.55 -10.34 6.07
CA ILE A 367 21.31 -11.10 5.81
C ILE A 367 21.64 -12.49 5.24
N PRO A 368 20.86 -13.55 5.57
CA PRO A 368 21.08 -14.86 4.97
C PRO A 368 20.84 -14.86 3.45
N SER A 369 21.72 -15.52 2.71
CA SER A 369 21.53 -15.70 1.26
C SER A 369 20.31 -16.60 0.95
N PRO A 370 19.58 -16.35 -0.14
CA PRO A 370 18.49 -17.23 -0.60
C PRO A 370 18.91 -18.70 -0.77
N SER A 371 20.17 -18.98 -1.11
CA SER A 371 20.71 -20.34 -1.27
C SER A 371 21.00 -21.05 0.06
N ARG A 372 20.90 -20.36 1.19
CA ARG A 372 21.24 -20.82 2.56
C ARG A 372 22.69 -21.29 2.77
N ALA A 373 23.56 -21.10 1.78
CA ALA A 373 24.98 -21.48 1.82
C ALA A 373 25.94 -20.28 1.99
N GLY A 374 25.41 -19.05 2.04
CA GLY A 374 26.20 -17.82 2.20
C GLY A 374 25.41 -16.69 2.88
N MET A 375 26.01 -15.51 2.96
CA MET A 375 25.41 -14.29 3.51
C MET A 375 25.46 -13.14 2.51
N LEU A 376 24.53 -12.20 2.60
CA LEU A 376 24.50 -10.96 1.84
C LEU A 376 24.90 -9.80 2.76
N ALA A 377 25.86 -9.00 2.31
CA ALA A 377 26.37 -7.84 3.03
C ALA A 377 26.12 -6.57 2.21
N GLY A 378 25.52 -5.56 2.83
CA GLY A 378 25.26 -4.26 2.20
C GLY A 378 26.31 -3.22 2.56
N PHE A 379 26.98 -2.66 1.55
CA PHE A 379 28.03 -1.65 1.67
C PHE A 379 27.56 -0.30 1.12
N LEU A 380 27.85 0.81 1.81
CA LEU A 380 27.58 2.18 1.34
C LEU A 380 28.88 2.89 0.96
N ASN A 381 28.87 3.61 -0.16
CA ASN A 381 30.00 4.37 -0.66
C ASN A 381 30.01 5.79 -0.09
N THR A 382 31.20 6.35 0.16
CA THR A 382 31.43 7.74 0.60
C THR A 382 31.38 8.75 -0.54
N THR A 383 31.56 8.27 -1.77
CA THR A 383 31.61 9.09 -2.98
C THR A 383 30.78 8.43 -4.10
N GLY A 384 30.23 9.25 -4.99
CA GLY A 384 29.53 8.76 -6.16
C GLY A 384 29.29 9.85 -7.22
N SER A 385 28.87 9.42 -8.41
CA SER A 385 28.59 10.32 -9.54
C SER A 385 27.09 10.61 -9.64
N SER A 386 26.72 11.88 -9.84
CA SER A 386 25.32 12.30 -10.03
C SER A 386 25.05 12.67 -11.50
N PRO A 387 23.98 12.15 -12.13
CA PRO A 387 23.65 12.44 -13.53
C PRO A 387 23.14 13.88 -13.76
N ARG A 388 23.47 14.45 -14.94
CA ARG A 388 23.24 15.86 -15.31
C ARG A 388 21.77 16.32 -15.19
N LYS A 389 21.59 17.61 -14.88
CA LYS A 389 20.30 18.35 -14.98
C LYS A 389 19.84 18.42 -16.44
N GLY A 390 19.01 17.47 -16.86
CA GLY A 390 18.39 17.48 -18.20
C GLY A 390 17.46 16.29 -18.46
N LYS A 391 17.79 15.12 -17.92
CA LYS A 391 16.89 13.96 -17.74
C LYS A 391 17.31 13.29 -16.45
N GLN A 392 16.75 13.74 -15.33
CA GLN A 392 17.10 13.18 -14.02
C GLN A 392 16.54 11.76 -13.91
N PRO A 393 17.34 10.69 -13.80
CA PRO A 393 16.85 9.51 -13.10
C PRO A 393 16.49 9.95 -11.68
N ARG A 394 15.37 9.44 -11.15
CA ARG A 394 14.89 9.79 -9.80
C ARG A 394 15.77 9.20 -8.69
N GLU A 395 16.70 8.30 -9.04
CA GLU A 395 17.47 7.46 -8.13
C GLU A 395 18.97 7.45 -8.51
N ILE A 396 19.84 7.62 -7.52
CA ILE A 396 21.31 7.58 -7.58
C ILE A 396 21.80 6.36 -6.81
N ARG A 397 22.83 5.68 -7.31
CA ARG A 397 23.52 4.58 -6.61
C ARG A 397 24.37 5.12 -5.47
N ILE A 398 24.12 4.66 -4.24
CA ILE A 398 24.81 5.05 -3.01
C ILE A 398 25.66 3.90 -2.44
N GLY A 399 25.37 2.65 -2.81
CA GLY A 399 26.10 1.49 -2.29
C GLY A 399 25.79 0.23 -3.08
N ASP A 400 26.30 -0.90 -2.62
CA ASP A 400 26.19 -2.22 -3.26
C ASP A 400 25.94 -3.34 -2.24
N VAL A 401 25.12 -4.31 -2.62
CA VAL A 401 24.89 -5.56 -1.88
C VAL A 401 25.71 -6.67 -2.53
N ILE A 402 26.57 -7.31 -1.73
CA ILE A 402 27.54 -8.32 -2.16
C ILE A 402 27.24 -9.65 -1.46
N ALA A 403 27.37 -10.78 -2.17
CA ALA A 403 27.26 -12.12 -1.58
C ALA A 403 28.62 -12.63 -1.09
N LEU A 404 28.65 -13.16 0.13
CA LEU A 404 29.82 -13.74 0.79
C LEU A 404 29.58 -15.22 1.11
N ASN A 405 30.59 -16.06 0.87
CA ASN A 405 30.55 -17.48 1.18
C ASN A 405 30.82 -17.76 2.67
N ILE A 406 30.16 -18.78 3.23
CA ILE A 406 30.42 -19.29 4.58
C ILE A 406 31.15 -20.62 4.45
N PRO A 407 32.28 -20.87 5.15
CA PRO A 407 32.85 -20.07 6.25
C PRO A 407 33.92 -19.04 5.85
N ASP A 408 34.38 -19.01 4.59
CA ASP A 408 35.62 -18.30 4.22
C ASP A 408 35.46 -16.78 4.02
N LEU A 409 34.24 -16.23 4.04
CA LEU A 409 33.91 -14.81 3.81
C LEU A 409 34.47 -14.25 2.48
N THR A 410 34.75 -15.11 1.51
CA THR A 410 35.15 -14.74 0.15
C THR A 410 33.93 -14.24 -0.63
N THR A 411 34.17 -13.28 -1.54
CA THR A 411 33.11 -12.76 -2.40
C THR A 411 32.73 -13.81 -3.43
N ASP A 412 31.44 -14.15 -3.53
CA ASP A 412 30.95 -15.15 -4.50
C ASP A 412 30.81 -14.53 -5.89
N GLU A 413 31.70 -14.88 -6.81
CA GLU A 413 31.73 -14.37 -8.20
C GLU A 413 30.51 -14.78 -9.03
N TYR A 414 29.75 -15.79 -8.57
CA TYR A 414 28.54 -16.25 -9.25
C TYR A 414 27.31 -15.38 -8.95
N TRP A 415 27.41 -14.39 -8.06
CA TRP A 415 26.31 -13.48 -7.75
C TRP A 415 26.54 -12.10 -8.37
N GLU A 416 25.46 -11.52 -8.89
CA GLU A 416 25.46 -10.13 -9.34
C GLU A 416 25.42 -9.17 -8.16
N ASN A 417 26.25 -8.12 -8.18
CA ASN A 417 26.16 -7.04 -7.20
C ASN A 417 24.88 -6.23 -7.43
N ALA A 418 24.05 -6.07 -6.40
CA ALA A 418 22.83 -5.26 -6.50
C ALA A 418 23.06 -3.84 -5.95
N PRO A 419 22.75 -2.77 -6.72
CA PRO A 419 22.98 -1.41 -6.26
C PRO A 419 21.94 -0.97 -5.20
N ILE A 420 22.42 -0.37 -4.12
CA ILE A 420 21.61 0.40 -3.17
C ILE A 420 21.40 1.79 -3.76
N VAL A 421 20.16 2.18 -3.98
CA VAL A 421 19.80 3.47 -4.60
C VAL A 421 19.07 4.40 -3.63
N SER A 422 19.19 5.71 -3.83
CA SER A 422 18.42 6.74 -3.10
C SER A 422 18.05 7.89 -4.02
N THR A 423 17.07 8.69 -3.62
CA THR A 423 16.60 9.82 -4.42
C THR A 423 17.61 10.98 -4.45
N ASN A 424 17.69 11.68 -5.58
CA ASN A 424 18.67 12.77 -5.81
C ASN A 424 18.66 13.86 -4.72
N ASP A 425 17.50 14.15 -4.13
CA ASP A 425 17.34 15.20 -3.11
C ASP A 425 17.99 14.84 -1.76
N VAL A 426 18.30 13.56 -1.55
CA VAL A 426 18.69 12.98 -0.25
C VAL A 426 19.98 12.16 -0.36
N ALA A 427 20.64 12.20 -1.52
CA ALA A 427 21.84 11.43 -1.76
C ALA A 427 22.95 11.80 -0.77
N GLY A 428 23.45 10.81 -0.03
CA GLY A 428 24.52 10.98 0.94
C GLY A 428 24.10 11.44 2.35
N ARG A 429 22.83 11.79 2.58
CA ARG A 429 22.35 12.28 3.89
C ARG A 429 21.57 11.24 4.69
N ASP A 430 20.80 10.37 4.02
CA ASP A 430 20.00 9.35 4.67
C ASP A 430 20.67 7.97 4.50
N VAL A 431 21.09 7.37 5.62
CA VAL A 431 21.61 6.00 5.68
C VAL A 431 20.42 5.03 5.78
N PRO A 432 20.34 3.97 4.94
CA PRO A 432 19.38 2.90 5.12
C PRO A 432 19.49 2.28 6.52
N SER A 433 18.45 2.46 7.34
CA SER A 433 18.35 1.92 8.69
C SER A 433 17.27 0.84 8.73
N GLY A 434 17.53 -0.30 9.37
CA GLY A 434 16.56 -1.40 9.49
C GLY A 434 16.21 -2.07 8.15
N ILE A 435 16.48 -3.37 8.01
CA ILE A 435 16.29 -4.06 6.73
C ILE A 435 15.50 -5.35 6.89
N ALA A 436 14.59 -5.59 5.96
CA ALA A 436 13.85 -6.84 5.87
C ALA A 436 13.80 -7.36 4.44
N VAL A 437 13.89 -8.68 4.33
CA VAL A 437 13.77 -9.43 3.09
C VAL A 437 12.30 -9.77 2.83
N SER A 438 11.89 -9.69 1.57
CA SER A 438 10.55 -10.10 1.14
C SER A 438 10.27 -11.59 1.40
N PRO A 439 9.00 -12.01 1.53
CA PRO A 439 8.62 -13.38 1.86
C PRO A 439 9.14 -14.49 0.93
N ASN A 440 9.37 -14.16 -0.34
CA ASN A 440 9.88 -15.09 -1.36
C ASN A 440 11.34 -14.81 -1.74
N ASN A 441 12.07 -14.00 -0.94
CA ASN A 441 13.49 -13.70 -1.09
C ASN A 441 13.88 -13.04 -2.42
N ILE A 442 13.05 -12.12 -2.95
CA ILE A 442 13.29 -11.41 -4.22
C ILE A 442 13.64 -9.93 -4.00
N LEU A 443 13.00 -9.30 -3.01
CA LEU A 443 13.14 -7.88 -2.71
C LEU A 443 13.73 -7.67 -1.31
N LEU A 444 14.37 -6.53 -1.15
CA LEU A 444 14.91 -6.03 0.10
C LEU A 444 14.26 -4.68 0.41
N CYS A 445 13.76 -4.47 1.62
CA CYS A 445 13.25 -3.17 2.04
C CYS A 445 14.14 -2.57 3.12
N SER A 446 14.34 -1.25 3.05
CA SER A 446 15.06 -0.48 4.06
C SER A 446 14.24 0.74 4.51
N ILE A 447 14.46 1.21 5.74
CA ILE A 447 13.87 2.44 6.25
C ILE A 447 14.90 3.57 6.18
N LEU A 448 14.59 4.64 5.47
CA LEU A 448 15.36 5.88 5.51
C LEU A 448 14.73 6.84 6.55
N PRO A 449 15.49 7.27 7.57
CA PRO A 449 15.02 8.25 8.54
C PRO A 449 14.97 9.64 7.90
N HIS A 450 13.76 10.11 7.55
CA HIS A 450 13.55 11.45 7.00
C HIS A 450 13.05 12.41 8.09
N GLY A 451 13.39 13.70 8.01
CA GLY A 451 13.26 14.69 9.11
C GLY A 451 11.90 14.81 9.83
N GLN A 452 10.80 14.27 9.29
CA GLN A 452 9.50 14.15 9.97
C GLN A 452 8.79 12.79 9.80
N GLY A 453 9.43 11.76 9.20
CA GLY A 453 8.81 10.45 8.96
C GLY A 453 9.79 9.38 8.46
N SER A 454 9.41 8.10 8.53
CA SER A 454 10.21 6.99 8.00
C SER A 454 9.81 6.71 6.55
N ARG A 455 10.75 6.73 5.60
CA ARG A 455 10.47 6.35 4.20
C ARG A 455 10.97 4.94 3.94
N ILE A 456 10.11 4.06 3.43
CA ILE A 456 10.53 2.71 3.01
C ILE A 456 10.99 2.77 1.55
N SER A 457 12.23 2.33 1.29
CA SER A 457 12.73 2.04 -0.06
C SER A 457 12.83 0.54 -0.28
N VAL A 458 12.55 0.09 -1.50
CA VAL A 458 12.57 -1.31 -1.87
C VAL A 458 13.53 -1.51 -3.03
N TYR A 459 14.43 -2.48 -2.88
CA TYR A 459 15.48 -2.85 -3.81
C TYR A 459 15.29 -4.29 -4.28
N THR A 460 15.87 -4.62 -5.43
CA THR A 460 15.98 -6.02 -5.89
C THR A 460 17.17 -6.69 -5.21
N LEU A 461 17.00 -7.94 -4.79
CA LEU A 461 18.11 -8.73 -4.28
C LEU A 461 19.09 -9.13 -5.39
N PRO A 462 20.38 -9.34 -5.07
CA PRO A 462 21.36 -10.01 -5.92
C PRO A 462 20.80 -11.28 -6.55
N LYS A 463 21.07 -11.49 -7.84
CA LYS A 463 20.69 -12.71 -8.58
C LYS A 463 21.91 -13.58 -8.80
N ARG A 464 21.70 -14.89 -8.90
CA ARG A 464 22.78 -15.83 -9.20
C ARG A 464 22.90 -16.04 -10.71
N ASN A 465 24.09 -15.82 -11.26
CA ASN A 465 24.40 -16.06 -12.66
C ASN A 465 24.62 -17.55 -12.92
N LEU A 466 23.59 -18.20 -13.47
CA LEU A 466 23.60 -19.63 -13.79
C LEU A 466 24.33 -19.97 -15.11
N HIS A 467 24.70 -18.98 -15.91
CA HIS A 467 25.38 -19.18 -17.21
C HIS A 467 26.88 -19.53 -17.10
N SER A 468 27.49 -19.38 -15.92
CA SER A 468 28.93 -19.60 -15.69
C SER A 468 29.25 -20.84 -14.84
N VAL A 469 28.25 -21.68 -14.51
CA VAL A 469 28.46 -22.89 -13.71
C VAL A 469 28.85 -24.06 -14.63
N PRO A 470 30.02 -24.72 -14.43
CA PRO A 470 30.36 -25.95 -15.13
C PRO A 470 29.38 -27.06 -14.76
N THR A 471 28.84 -27.77 -15.76
CA THR A 471 27.77 -28.79 -15.71
C THR A 471 28.03 -30.02 -14.82
N VAL A 472 29.05 -30.04 -13.96
CA VAL A 472 29.56 -31.26 -13.31
C VAL A 472 28.89 -31.57 -11.96
N LEU A 473 28.15 -30.66 -11.33
CA LEU A 473 27.59 -30.88 -9.98
C LEU A 473 26.10 -31.28 -9.91
N PHE A 474 25.39 -31.44 -11.03
CA PHE A 474 23.99 -31.92 -11.04
C PHE A 474 23.69 -32.82 -12.24
N PRO A 475 23.51 -34.15 -12.07
CA PRO A 475 23.15 -35.03 -13.18
C PRO A 475 21.63 -35.01 -13.41
N SER A 476 21.16 -34.10 -14.25
CA SER A 476 19.93 -34.32 -15.04
C SER A 476 19.91 -33.34 -16.23
N PRO A 477 20.06 -33.84 -17.47
CA PRO A 477 19.85 -33.03 -18.66
C PRO A 477 18.33 -32.91 -18.89
N VAL A 478 17.85 -31.72 -19.27
CA VAL A 478 16.50 -31.40 -19.81
C VAL A 478 15.63 -30.37 -19.03
N SER A 479 16.01 -29.78 -17.88
CA SER A 479 15.11 -28.74 -17.27
C SER A 479 15.70 -27.51 -16.52
N ASN A 480 17.00 -27.24 -16.59
CA ASN A 480 17.65 -26.29 -15.66
C ASN A 480 17.84 -24.82 -16.10
N SER A 481 17.12 -24.32 -17.12
CA SER A 481 17.17 -22.90 -17.53
C SER A 481 15.94 -22.06 -17.15
N ARG A 482 15.08 -22.53 -16.22
CA ARG A 482 13.83 -21.83 -15.89
C ARG A 482 14.03 -20.80 -14.77
N ASP A 483 13.74 -19.53 -15.10
CA ASP A 483 13.83 -18.31 -14.29
C ASP A 483 13.68 -18.53 -12.77
N GLU A 484 14.61 -17.99 -11.96
CA GLU A 484 14.52 -17.97 -10.49
C GLU A 484 13.17 -17.43 -9.99
N LEU A 485 12.60 -16.46 -10.71
CA LEU A 485 11.27 -15.89 -10.46
C LEU A 485 10.14 -16.92 -10.60
N SER A 486 10.27 -17.88 -11.52
CA SER A 486 9.28 -18.96 -11.70
C SER A 486 9.27 -19.87 -10.48
N LYS A 487 10.45 -20.25 -10.00
CA LYS A 487 10.60 -21.10 -8.80
C LYS A 487 10.11 -20.39 -7.55
N ALA A 488 10.43 -19.10 -7.40
CA ALA A 488 9.95 -18.30 -6.29
C ALA A 488 8.42 -18.14 -6.30
N LEU A 489 7.81 -17.96 -7.48
CA LEU A 489 6.36 -17.93 -7.63
C LEU A 489 5.70 -19.26 -7.24
N CYS A 490 6.26 -20.40 -7.68
CA CYS A 490 5.77 -21.72 -7.28
C CYS A 490 5.91 -21.93 -5.77
N ALA A 491 7.04 -21.54 -5.17
CA ALA A 491 7.26 -21.63 -3.73
C ALA A 491 6.28 -20.76 -2.93
N ALA A 492 5.91 -19.58 -3.45
CA ALA A 492 4.90 -18.71 -2.86
C ALA A 492 3.53 -19.39 -2.86
N ILE A 493 3.13 -19.97 -4.00
CA ILE A 493 1.84 -20.66 -4.17
C ILE A 493 1.75 -21.89 -3.27
N TYR A 494 2.75 -22.77 -3.27
CA TYR A 494 2.77 -23.95 -2.38
C TYR A 494 2.81 -23.55 -0.90
N GLY A 495 3.56 -22.50 -0.57
CA GLY A 495 3.69 -21.98 0.79
C GLY A 495 2.51 -21.11 1.26
N ARG A 496 1.48 -20.91 0.42
CA ARG A 496 0.37 -19.96 0.64
C ARG A 496 0.84 -18.56 1.10
N ARG A 497 1.96 -18.10 0.56
CA ARG A 497 2.51 -16.77 0.80
C ARG A 497 1.99 -15.80 -0.25
N SER A 498 2.03 -14.52 0.05
CA SER A 498 1.68 -13.50 -0.95
C SER A 498 2.72 -13.47 -2.09
N PRO A 499 2.30 -13.49 -3.38
CA PRO A 499 3.21 -13.39 -4.53
C PRO A 499 3.57 -11.95 -4.91
N SER A 500 3.23 -10.95 -4.08
CA SER A 500 3.32 -9.54 -4.46
C SER A 500 4.74 -9.03 -4.74
N ASP A 501 5.76 -9.64 -4.15
CA ASP A 501 7.18 -9.34 -4.42
C ASP A 501 7.62 -9.78 -5.83
N VAL A 502 7.21 -10.98 -6.25
CA VAL A 502 7.38 -11.48 -7.62
C VAL A 502 6.63 -10.54 -8.58
N ILE A 503 5.37 -10.24 -8.29
CA ILE A 503 4.51 -9.40 -9.14
C ILE A 503 5.13 -8.01 -9.30
N HIS A 504 5.61 -7.40 -8.22
CA HIS A 504 6.26 -6.09 -8.28
C HIS A 504 7.43 -6.12 -9.28
N SER A 505 8.31 -7.12 -9.19
CA SER A 505 9.43 -7.31 -10.11
C SER A 505 8.95 -7.45 -11.56
N LEU A 506 7.85 -8.18 -11.80
CA LEU A 506 7.25 -8.36 -13.12
C LEU A 506 6.51 -7.12 -13.64
N THR A 507 6.19 -6.14 -12.79
CA THR A 507 5.49 -4.90 -13.18
C THR A 507 6.41 -3.72 -13.46
N LEU A 508 7.68 -3.79 -13.05
CA LEU A 508 8.67 -2.74 -13.29
C LEU A 508 8.82 -2.43 -14.78
N ALA A 509 8.99 -1.14 -15.12
CA ALA A 509 9.19 -0.71 -16.50
C ALA A 509 10.50 -1.24 -17.13
N THR A 510 11.47 -1.62 -16.29
CA THR A 510 12.75 -2.21 -16.71
C THR A 510 12.61 -3.66 -17.17
N THR A 511 11.56 -4.38 -16.76
CA THR A 511 11.38 -5.78 -17.16
C THR A 511 10.64 -5.88 -18.48
N PRO A 512 11.23 -6.57 -19.50
CA PRO A 512 10.56 -6.72 -20.78
C PRO A 512 9.32 -7.60 -20.62
N TYR A 513 8.29 -7.30 -21.42
CA TYR A 513 7.01 -7.99 -21.39
C TYR A 513 7.16 -9.51 -21.57
N GLN A 514 8.07 -9.94 -22.45
CA GLN A 514 8.31 -11.36 -22.73
C GLN A 514 8.81 -12.12 -21.50
N THR A 515 9.62 -11.49 -20.64
CA THR A 515 10.08 -12.11 -19.40
C THR A 515 8.93 -12.38 -18.44
N ALA A 516 7.95 -11.47 -18.34
CA ALA A 516 6.78 -11.71 -17.50
C ALA A 516 5.95 -12.92 -17.97
N VAL A 517 5.74 -13.04 -19.29
CA VAL A 517 5.03 -14.19 -19.88
C VAL A 517 5.82 -15.48 -19.67
N ASN A 518 7.13 -15.46 -19.93
CA ASN A 518 8.00 -16.62 -19.78
C ASN A 518 8.07 -17.10 -18.32
N THR A 519 8.11 -16.18 -17.35
CA THR A 519 8.09 -16.51 -15.92
C THR A 519 6.76 -17.17 -15.52
N VAL A 520 5.62 -16.66 -15.99
CA VAL A 520 4.31 -17.30 -15.74
C VAL A 520 4.25 -18.69 -16.39
N TYR A 521 4.72 -18.81 -17.64
CA TYR A 521 4.79 -20.10 -18.35
C TYR A 521 5.71 -21.11 -17.63
N GLY A 522 6.88 -20.65 -17.15
CA GLY A 522 7.81 -21.45 -16.37
C GLY A 522 7.19 -21.95 -15.06
N ALA A 523 6.47 -21.08 -14.35
CA ALA A 523 5.74 -21.42 -13.13
C ALA A 523 4.61 -22.44 -13.40
N LEU A 524 3.80 -22.23 -14.45
CA LEU A 524 2.77 -23.19 -14.86
C LEU A 524 3.36 -24.57 -15.14
N THR A 525 4.51 -24.61 -15.82
CA THR A 525 5.16 -25.89 -16.13
C THR A 525 5.64 -26.61 -14.87
N ILE A 526 6.22 -25.89 -13.90
CA ILE A 526 6.66 -26.47 -12.62
C ILE A 526 5.47 -26.97 -11.78
N LEU A 527 4.37 -26.20 -11.75
CA LEU A 527 3.17 -26.57 -10.99
C LEU A 527 2.52 -27.82 -11.55
N GLU A 528 2.39 -27.93 -12.87
CA GLU A 528 1.81 -29.10 -13.52
C GLU A 528 2.66 -30.36 -13.32
N THR A 529 3.99 -30.27 -13.42
CA THR A 529 4.87 -31.43 -13.22
C THR A 529 4.81 -32.01 -11.81
N ASN A 530 4.53 -31.17 -10.80
CA ASN A 530 4.58 -31.55 -9.39
C ASN A 530 3.23 -31.93 -8.78
N THR A 531 2.12 -31.86 -9.52
CA THR A 531 0.77 -31.91 -8.92
C THR A 531 -0.02 -33.20 -9.12
N PHE A 532 0.55 -34.28 -9.67
CA PHE A 532 -0.10 -35.59 -9.81
C PHE A 532 -1.57 -35.54 -10.29
N GLY A 533 -1.93 -34.56 -11.14
CA GLY A 533 -3.29 -34.37 -11.66
C GLY A 533 -4.23 -33.46 -10.86
N LEU A 534 -3.83 -32.89 -9.71
CA LEU A 534 -4.65 -31.98 -8.89
C LEU A 534 -4.49 -30.50 -9.28
N THR A 535 -4.78 -30.19 -10.54
CA THR A 535 -4.62 -28.83 -11.10
C THR A 535 -5.53 -27.79 -10.43
N GLY A 536 -6.69 -28.18 -9.90
CA GLY A 536 -7.64 -27.25 -9.26
C GLY A 536 -7.13 -26.56 -7.99
N MET A 537 -6.05 -27.05 -7.35
CA MET A 537 -5.59 -26.51 -6.07
C MET A 537 -4.90 -25.15 -6.16
N TRP A 538 -4.26 -24.86 -7.30
CA TRP A 538 -3.39 -23.69 -7.48
C TRP A 538 -3.77 -22.82 -8.69
N MET A 539 -4.67 -23.30 -9.56
CA MET A 539 -5.10 -22.57 -10.76
C MET A 539 -5.81 -21.25 -10.43
N ASP A 540 -6.62 -21.20 -9.37
CA ASP A 540 -7.24 -19.95 -8.91
C ASP A 540 -6.19 -18.89 -8.54
N GLU A 541 -5.10 -19.32 -7.88
CA GLU A 541 -4.05 -18.42 -7.38
C GLU A 541 -3.10 -17.96 -8.51
N ILE A 542 -2.78 -18.84 -9.47
CA ILE A 542 -1.97 -18.43 -10.62
C ILE A 542 -2.75 -17.47 -11.53
N ILE A 543 -4.04 -17.69 -11.79
CA ILE A 543 -4.88 -16.77 -12.57
C ILE A 543 -5.06 -15.44 -11.82
N GLY A 544 -5.19 -15.48 -10.49
CA GLY A 544 -5.16 -14.30 -9.64
C GLY A 544 -3.86 -13.50 -9.79
N THR A 545 -2.72 -14.18 -9.75
CA THR A 545 -1.38 -13.59 -9.96
C THR A 545 -1.28 -12.97 -11.36
N ILE A 546 -1.73 -13.68 -12.40
CA ILE A 546 -1.76 -13.20 -13.78
C ILE A 546 -2.58 -11.90 -13.91
N THR A 547 -3.74 -11.86 -13.25
CA THR A 547 -4.60 -10.67 -13.20
C THR A 547 -3.85 -9.47 -12.60
N GLU A 548 -3.15 -9.68 -11.47
CA GLU A 548 -2.36 -8.63 -10.82
C GLU A 548 -1.20 -8.12 -11.70
N VAL A 549 -0.45 -9.03 -12.35
CA VAL A 549 0.66 -8.67 -13.25
C VAL A 549 0.17 -7.83 -14.42
N TYR A 550 -0.89 -8.25 -15.10
CA TYR A 550 -1.40 -7.52 -16.26
C TYR A 550 -1.97 -6.15 -15.90
N LEU A 551 -2.67 -6.02 -14.76
CA LEU A 551 -3.15 -4.73 -14.28
C LEU A 551 -2.01 -3.79 -13.92
N GLY A 552 -1.02 -4.30 -13.17
CA GLY A 552 0.16 -3.52 -12.77
C GLY A 552 0.92 -2.99 -13.98
N ARG A 553 1.16 -3.84 -15.00
CA ARG A 553 1.81 -3.41 -16.24
C ARG A 553 0.97 -2.39 -17.03
N ALA A 554 -0.34 -2.59 -17.16
CA ALA A 554 -1.22 -1.63 -17.84
C ALA A 554 -1.23 -0.25 -17.16
N ASN A 555 -1.11 -0.20 -15.83
CA ASN A 555 -1.03 1.04 -15.07
C ASN A 555 0.29 1.80 -15.27
N HIS A 556 1.42 1.08 -15.40
CA HIS A 556 2.74 1.68 -15.63
C HIS A 556 2.99 2.13 -17.08
N MET A 557 2.18 1.66 -18.05
CA MET A 557 2.31 2.05 -19.45
C MET A 557 1.56 3.35 -19.79
N LYS A 558 2.18 4.15 -20.67
CA LYS A 558 1.54 5.33 -21.28
C LYS A 558 0.38 4.90 -22.20
N PRO A 559 -0.62 5.76 -22.47
CA PRO A 559 -1.72 5.44 -23.38
C PRO A 559 -1.19 5.04 -24.76
N SER A 560 -1.37 3.79 -25.15
CA SER A 560 -0.88 3.14 -26.38
C SER A 560 -1.78 1.92 -26.65
N ASP A 561 -1.87 1.46 -27.89
CA ASP A 561 -2.64 0.26 -28.26
C ASP A 561 -2.22 -0.98 -27.44
N MET A 562 -0.95 -1.04 -27.01
CA MET A 562 -0.46 -2.10 -26.11
C MET A 562 -1.08 -2.04 -24.70
N LYS A 563 -1.48 -0.86 -24.23
CA LYS A 563 -2.20 -0.71 -22.95
C LYS A 563 -3.62 -1.26 -23.03
N ASP A 564 -4.30 -1.03 -24.15
CA ASP A 564 -5.67 -1.50 -24.36
C ASP A 564 -5.71 -3.03 -24.48
N THR A 565 -4.73 -3.65 -25.15
CA THR A 565 -4.60 -5.12 -25.21
C THR A 565 -4.29 -5.74 -23.85
N LEU A 566 -3.43 -5.13 -23.03
CA LEU A 566 -3.16 -5.58 -21.65
C LEU A 566 -4.40 -5.43 -20.75
N HIS A 567 -5.17 -4.35 -20.91
CA HIS A 567 -6.45 -4.19 -20.21
C HIS A 567 -7.49 -5.23 -20.64
N ALA A 568 -7.56 -5.60 -21.91
CA ALA A 568 -8.44 -6.66 -22.39
C ALA A 568 -8.09 -8.02 -21.77
N ARG A 569 -6.80 -8.37 -21.71
CA ARG A 569 -6.30 -9.60 -21.06
C ARG A 569 -6.59 -9.62 -19.57
N TRP A 570 -6.34 -8.52 -18.89
CA TRP A 570 -6.70 -8.34 -17.48
C TRP A 570 -8.21 -8.53 -17.25
N LYS A 571 -9.07 -7.92 -18.09
CA LYS A 571 -10.53 -8.04 -17.98
C LYS A 571 -10.96 -9.51 -18.14
N ALA A 572 -10.37 -10.22 -19.09
CA ALA A 572 -10.65 -11.63 -19.32
C ALA A 572 -10.18 -12.53 -18.15
N ALA A 573 -9.00 -12.25 -17.57
CA ALA A 573 -8.48 -12.97 -16.41
C ALA A 573 -9.29 -12.72 -15.14
N HIS A 574 -9.71 -11.47 -14.92
CA HIS A 574 -10.60 -11.11 -13.82
C HIS A 574 -11.97 -11.80 -13.92
N LYS A 575 -12.51 -11.95 -15.14
CA LYS A 575 -13.72 -12.73 -15.39
C LYS A 575 -13.53 -14.21 -15.04
N ALA A 576 -12.38 -14.81 -15.37
CA ALA A 576 -12.07 -16.19 -14.98
C ALA A 576 -12.08 -16.39 -13.47
N CYS A 577 -11.39 -15.51 -12.72
CA CYS A 577 -11.44 -15.55 -11.25
C CYS A 577 -12.87 -15.36 -10.71
N SER A 578 -13.68 -14.51 -11.34
CA SER A 578 -15.06 -14.26 -10.92
C SER A 578 -15.98 -15.47 -11.14
N ILE A 579 -15.79 -16.23 -12.22
CA ILE A 579 -16.55 -17.46 -12.51
C ILE A 579 -16.15 -18.59 -11.55
N ALA A 580 -14.85 -18.74 -11.28
CA ALA A 580 -14.37 -19.70 -10.29
C ALA A 580 -14.91 -19.37 -8.87
N ALA A 581 -14.94 -18.07 -8.52
CA ALA A 581 -15.55 -17.59 -7.27
C ALA A 581 -17.04 -17.95 -7.18
N LEU A 582 -17.79 -17.76 -8.27
CA LEU A 582 -19.20 -18.12 -8.36
C LEU A 582 -19.39 -19.62 -8.12
N GLY A 583 -18.65 -20.48 -8.82
CA GLY A 583 -18.73 -21.93 -8.60
C GLY A 583 -18.46 -22.32 -7.15
N SER A 584 -17.46 -21.71 -6.52
CA SER A 584 -17.17 -21.92 -5.09
C SER A 584 -18.29 -21.41 -4.17
N ALA A 585 -18.91 -20.27 -4.49
CA ALA A 585 -20.00 -19.69 -3.70
C ALA A 585 -21.22 -20.63 -3.67
N PHE A 586 -21.63 -21.13 -4.85
CA PHE A 586 -22.72 -22.10 -4.96
C PHE A 586 -22.39 -23.42 -4.28
N ALA A 587 -21.17 -23.94 -4.42
CA ALA A 587 -20.75 -25.17 -3.74
C ALA A 587 -20.81 -25.04 -2.20
N ASN A 588 -20.44 -23.89 -1.63
CA ASN A 588 -20.52 -23.65 -0.18
C ASN A 588 -21.96 -23.39 0.32
N CYS A 589 -22.86 -22.92 -0.56
CA CYS A 589 -24.25 -22.61 -0.23
C CYS A 589 -25.24 -23.72 -0.64
N LYS A 590 -24.74 -24.88 -1.07
CA LYS A 590 -25.54 -26.07 -1.44
C LYS A 590 -25.61 -27.06 -0.27
N ASP A 591 -26.77 -27.70 -0.07
CA ASP A 591 -27.01 -28.77 0.90
C ASP A 591 -27.73 -29.95 0.23
N GLY A 592 -27.02 -31.05 -0.04
CA GLY A 592 -27.57 -32.10 -0.92
C GLY A 592 -27.96 -31.49 -2.27
N ASP A 593 -29.23 -31.62 -2.67
CA ASP A 593 -29.77 -30.99 -3.90
C ASP A 593 -30.41 -29.61 -3.68
N ASN A 594 -30.50 -29.14 -2.43
CA ASN A 594 -31.14 -27.88 -2.08
C ASN A 594 -30.12 -26.73 -2.02
N TYR A 595 -30.59 -25.50 -2.25
CA TYR A 595 -29.81 -24.27 -2.08
C TYR A 595 -30.27 -23.45 -0.88
N ASP A 596 -29.34 -22.73 -0.26
CA ASP A 596 -29.61 -21.92 0.93
C ASP A 596 -30.51 -20.70 0.64
N LEU A 597 -31.74 -20.76 1.15
CA LEU A 597 -32.74 -19.70 0.96
C LEU A 597 -32.40 -18.37 1.63
N ALA A 598 -31.59 -18.39 2.70
CA ALA A 598 -31.15 -17.18 3.39
C ALA A 598 -30.11 -16.39 2.59
N ALA A 599 -29.48 -17.00 1.58
CA ALA A 599 -28.52 -16.38 0.67
C ALA A 599 -29.07 -16.16 -0.75
N VAL A 600 -30.38 -16.34 -0.97
CA VAL A 600 -31.01 -16.31 -2.32
C VAL A 600 -30.68 -15.07 -3.11
N TRP A 601 -30.76 -13.89 -2.51
CA TRP A 601 -30.45 -12.66 -3.22
C TRP A 601 -28.96 -12.57 -3.62
N GLN A 602 -28.06 -13.22 -2.88
CA GLN A 602 -26.61 -13.14 -3.08
C GLN A 602 -26.25 -14.03 -4.26
N LEU A 603 -26.80 -15.24 -4.26
CA LEU A 603 -26.73 -16.18 -5.36
C LEU A 603 -27.40 -15.63 -6.62
N LEU A 604 -28.56 -14.97 -6.50
CA LEU A 604 -29.24 -14.30 -7.61
C LEU A 604 -28.34 -13.23 -8.27
N GLY A 605 -27.68 -12.39 -7.47
CA GLY A 605 -26.74 -11.38 -8.01
C GLY A 605 -25.59 -11.99 -8.81
N LEU A 606 -25.07 -13.14 -8.37
CA LEU A 606 -24.05 -13.89 -9.09
C LEU A 606 -24.61 -14.52 -10.38
N CYS A 607 -25.83 -15.06 -10.37
CA CYS A 607 -26.52 -15.58 -11.55
C CYS A 607 -26.70 -14.51 -12.63
N LEU A 608 -27.23 -13.33 -12.25
CA LEU A 608 -27.45 -12.22 -13.19
C LEU A 608 -26.14 -11.81 -13.86
N TRP A 609 -25.06 -11.67 -13.09
CA TRP A 609 -23.74 -11.35 -13.63
C TRP A 609 -23.19 -12.45 -14.56
N ALA A 610 -23.41 -13.73 -14.24
CA ALA A 610 -22.99 -14.83 -15.09
C ALA A 610 -23.72 -14.83 -16.44
N ILE A 611 -25.03 -14.54 -16.43
CA ILE A 611 -25.84 -14.40 -17.66
C ILE A 611 -25.36 -13.22 -18.49
N GLU A 612 -25.11 -12.05 -17.89
CA GLU A 612 -24.52 -10.90 -18.58
C GLU A 612 -23.16 -11.23 -19.22
N PHE A 613 -22.32 -12.00 -18.51
CA PHE A 613 -21.04 -12.44 -19.05
C PHE A 613 -21.20 -13.40 -20.23
N LEU A 614 -22.15 -14.34 -20.16
CA LEU A 614 -22.48 -15.25 -21.25
C LEU A 614 -22.99 -14.47 -22.47
N GLU A 615 -23.85 -13.47 -22.28
CA GLU A 615 -24.28 -12.60 -23.38
C GLU A 615 -23.10 -11.87 -24.04
N GLU A 616 -22.16 -11.32 -23.26
CA GLU A 616 -20.96 -10.67 -23.81
C GLU A 616 -20.13 -11.67 -24.61
N LEU A 617 -19.96 -12.90 -24.11
CA LEU A 617 -19.23 -13.96 -24.80
C LEU A 617 -19.91 -14.37 -26.11
N MET A 618 -21.24 -14.55 -26.10
CA MET A 618 -22.00 -14.93 -27.29
C MET A 618 -22.03 -13.80 -28.34
N LYS A 619 -22.11 -12.53 -27.94
CA LYS A 619 -21.99 -11.38 -28.84
C LYS A 619 -20.64 -11.36 -29.55
N GLU A 620 -19.56 -11.58 -28.82
CA GLU A 620 -18.21 -11.66 -29.38
C GLU A 620 -18.07 -12.84 -30.36
N CYS A 621 -18.69 -13.99 -30.10
CA CYS A 621 -18.73 -15.11 -31.05
C CYS A 621 -19.40 -14.72 -32.39
N ILE A 622 -20.48 -13.93 -32.36
CA ILE A 622 -21.19 -13.45 -33.57
C ILE A 622 -20.32 -12.42 -34.31
N PHE A 623 -19.73 -11.45 -33.61
CA PHE A 623 -18.85 -10.48 -34.25
C PHE A 623 -17.62 -11.12 -34.88
N ALA A 624 -17.09 -12.17 -34.27
CA ALA A 624 -15.98 -12.94 -34.82
C ALA A 624 -16.39 -13.70 -36.10
N SER A 625 -17.62 -14.21 -36.21
CA SER A 625 -18.09 -14.86 -37.44
C SER A 625 -18.32 -13.88 -38.60
N ASP A 626 -18.83 -12.68 -38.33
CA ASP A 626 -19.16 -11.69 -39.37
C ASP A 626 -17.91 -10.99 -39.96
N SER A 627 -16.78 -11.06 -39.26
CA SER A 627 -15.50 -10.46 -39.69
C SER A 627 -14.75 -11.24 -40.79
N VAL A 628 -15.33 -12.32 -41.31
CA VAL A 628 -14.68 -13.26 -42.25
C VAL A 628 -15.44 -13.31 -43.59
N PRO A 629 -14.90 -12.74 -44.68
CA PRO A 629 -15.28 -13.13 -46.03
C PRO A 629 -14.64 -14.48 -46.39
N LEU A 630 -15.41 -15.29 -47.11
CA LEU A 630 -15.08 -16.61 -47.62
C LEU A 630 -13.80 -16.66 -48.48
N GLU A 631 -13.17 -17.83 -48.44
CA GLU A 631 -12.25 -18.41 -49.42
C GLU A 631 -12.19 -17.71 -50.78
N GLN A 632 -11.01 -17.18 -51.13
CA GLN A 632 -10.34 -17.22 -52.46
C GLN A 632 -9.32 -16.07 -52.56
N THR A 633 -8.04 -16.37 -52.34
CA THR A 633 -6.90 -15.89 -53.16
C THR A 633 -5.65 -16.66 -52.72
N HIS A 634 -5.29 -17.68 -53.50
CA HIS A 634 -3.92 -18.18 -53.54
C HIS A 634 -3.04 -17.07 -54.11
N ASP A 635 -2.23 -16.41 -53.29
CA ASP A 635 -1.12 -15.59 -53.77
C ASP A 635 0.14 -15.91 -52.93
N PRO A 636 1.17 -16.56 -53.51
CA PRO A 636 2.28 -17.17 -52.75
C PRO A 636 3.38 -16.18 -52.33
N ARG A 637 3.08 -14.87 -52.27
CA ARG A 637 4.08 -13.81 -52.00
C ARG A 637 3.93 -13.09 -50.65
N VAL A 638 3.01 -13.51 -49.78
CA VAL A 638 2.88 -12.92 -48.44
C VAL A 638 3.71 -13.74 -47.45
N THR A 639 4.82 -13.18 -46.97
CA THR A 639 5.67 -13.81 -45.95
C THR A 639 5.13 -13.55 -44.55
N ALA A 640 5.45 -14.43 -43.60
CA ALA A 640 4.92 -14.42 -42.23
C ALA A 640 5.19 -13.11 -41.45
N GLU A 641 6.08 -12.25 -41.94
CA GLU A 641 6.41 -10.94 -41.36
C GLU A 641 5.37 -9.87 -41.69
N ASP A 642 4.64 -9.96 -42.80
CA ASP A 642 3.63 -8.95 -43.18
C ASP A 642 2.34 -9.05 -42.34
N LEU A 643 2.01 -10.24 -41.83
CA LEU A 643 0.86 -10.49 -40.95
C LEU A 643 1.05 -9.95 -39.51
N LEU A 644 2.25 -9.53 -39.14
CA LEU A 644 2.56 -8.98 -37.81
C LEU A 644 2.39 -7.45 -37.72
N SER A 645 2.09 -6.80 -38.86
CA SER A 645 1.95 -5.33 -38.95
C SER A 645 0.50 -4.83 -39.03
N ALA A 646 -0.48 -5.73 -39.20
CA ALA A 646 -1.90 -5.39 -39.19
C ALA A 646 -2.48 -5.49 -37.78
N SER A 647 -3.32 -4.52 -37.40
CA SER A 647 -4.09 -4.51 -36.15
C SER A 647 -4.68 -5.90 -35.86
N SER A 648 -4.39 -6.44 -34.67
CA SER A 648 -4.65 -7.82 -34.21
C SER A 648 -5.93 -8.45 -34.77
N PRO A 649 -5.89 -9.71 -35.26
CA PRO A 649 -7.05 -10.37 -35.84
C PRO A 649 -8.18 -10.54 -34.81
N PRO A 650 -9.46 -10.46 -35.22
CA PRO A 650 -10.63 -10.48 -34.32
C PRO A 650 -10.70 -11.73 -33.44
N LEU A 651 -10.19 -12.88 -33.91
CA LEU A 651 -10.11 -14.14 -33.18
C LEU A 651 -9.02 -14.18 -32.08
N ALA A 652 -8.20 -13.13 -31.97
CA ALA A 652 -7.21 -12.99 -30.89
C ALA A 652 -7.78 -12.32 -29.63
N ASN A 653 -9.10 -12.11 -29.54
CA ASN A 653 -9.71 -11.52 -28.35
C ASN A 653 -9.50 -12.45 -27.11
N PRO A 654 -8.90 -11.95 -26.01
CA PRO A 654 -8.68 -12.70 -24.78
C PRO A 654 -9.91 -13.40 -24.19
N ILE A 655 -11.12 -12.90 -24.48
CA ILE A 655 -12.37 -13.48 -23.98
C ILE A 655 -12.61 -14.92 -24.47
N PHE A 656 -12.08 -15.27 -25.65
CA PHE A 656 -12.28 -16.60 -26.23
C PHE A 656 -11.51 -17.72 -25.51
N LEU A 657 -10.57 -17.39 -24.62
CA LEU A 657 -9.89 -18.39 -23.80
C LEU A 657 -10.87 -19.16 -22.88
N HIS A 658 -12.00 -18.54 -22.53
CA HIS A 658 -13.09 -19.17 -21.77
C HIS A 658 -13.79 -20.31 -22.53
N LEU A 659 -13.62 -20.40 -23.85
CA LEU A 659 -14.18 -21.45 -24.71
C LEU A 659 -13.17 -22.51 -25.13
N THR A 660 -11.87 -22.26 -24.97
CA THR A 660 -10.80 -23.13 -25.49
C THR A 660 -9.96 -23.79 -24.41
N HIS A 661 -9.73 -23.13 -23.27
CA HIS A 661 -8.86 -23.68 -22.23
C HIS A 661 -9.65 -24.62 -21.28
N PRO A 662 -9.24 -25.89 -21.09
CA PRO A 662 -10.06 -26.91 -20.41
C PRO A 662 -10.43 -26.53 -18.97
N TYR A 663 -9.52 -25.89 -18.22
CA TYR A 663 -9.87 -25.41 -16.87
C TYR A 663 -10.92 -24.29 -16.88
N LEU A 664 -10.85 -23.34 -17.82
CA LEU A 664 -11.80 -22.21 -17.87
C LEU A 664 -13.17 -22.65 -18.37
N VAL A 665 -13.18 -23.53 -19.37
CA VAL A 665 -14.40 -24.18 -19.85
C VAL A 665 -15.05 -24.97 -18.71
N LYS A 666 -14.26 -25.67 -17.88
CA LYS A 666 -14.75 -26.39 -16.69
C LYS A 666 -15.36 -25.44 -15.65
N CYS A 667 -14.71 -24.30 -15.37
CA CYS A 667 -15.26 -23.30 -14.48
C CYS A 667 -16.60 -22.74 -14.99
N LEU A 668 -16.69 -22.46 -16.29
CA LEU A 668 -17.92 -21.97 -16.93
C LEU A 668 -19.03 -23.03 -16.91
N GLN A 669 -18.70 -24.29 -17.18
CA GLN A 669 -19.58 -25.43 -17.10
C GLN A 669 -20.12 -25.65 -15.68
N ILE A 670 -19.26 -25.61 -14.65
CA ILE A 670 -19.67 -25.72 -13.24
C ILE A 670 -20.60 -24.57 -12.86
N ALA A 671 -20.26 -23.33 -13.26
CA ALA A 671 -21.09 -22.16 -13.04
C ALA A 671 -22.47 -22.33 -13.70
N LEU A 672 -22.52 -22.75 -14.96
CA LEU A 672 -23.77 -23.01 -15.70
C LEU A 672 -24.62 -24.08 -15.01
N LYS A 673 -24.03 -25.23 -14.62
CA LYS A 673 -24.74 -26.29 -13.90
C LYS A 673 -25.34 -25.82 -12.57
N HIS A 674 -24.64 -24.92 -11.86
CA HIS A 674 -25.18 -24.31 -10.65
C HIS A 674 -26.29 -23.29 -10.95
N VAL A 675 -26.16 -22.47 -12.00
CA VAL A 675 -27.20 -21.51 -12.40
C VAL A 675 -28.47 -22.24 -12.85
N THR A 676 -28.36 -23.28 -13.67
CA THR A 676 -29.51 -24.09 -14.09
C THR A 676 -30.11 -24.85 -12.92
N GLY A 677 -29.30 -25.51 -12.10
CA GLY A 677 -29.81 -26.22 -10.92
C GLY A 677 -30.47 -25.30 -9.89
N PHE A 678 -29.97 -24.06 -9.73
CA PHE A 678 -30.62 -23.07 -8.86
C PHE A 678 -31.93 -22.56 -9.46
N PHE A 679 -31.99 -22.41 -10.79
CA PHE A 679 -33.22 -22.07 -11.49
C PHE A 679 -34.30 -23.16 -11.33
N ASP A 680 -33.93 -24.43 -11.54
CA ASP A 680 -34.85 -25.56 -11.38
C ASP A 680 -35.35 -25.67 -9.93
N PHE A 681 -34.45 -25.52 -8.95
CA PHE A 681 -34.80 -25.48 -7.53
C PHE A 681 -35.80 -24.36 -7.19
N LEU A 682 -35.59 -23.14 -7.70
CA LEU A 682 -36.53 -22.03 -7.48
C LEU A 682 -37.88 -22.26 -8.17
N LYS A 683 -37.91 -22.99 -9.29
CA LYS A 683 -39.13 -23.34 -10.02
C LYS A 683 -39.97 -24.39 -9.30
N GLU A 684 -39.34 -25.35 -8.63
CA GLU A 684 -39.99 -26.42 -7.86
C GLU A 684 -40.56 -25.95 -6.50
N MET A 685 -40.14 -24.79 -6.00
CA MET A 685 -40.58 -24.30 -4.70
C MET A 685 -42.06 -23.85 -4.67
N ASN A 686 -42.79 -24.34 -3.66
CA ASN A 686 -44.17 -23.90 -3.39
C ASN A 686 -44.23 -22.44 -2.89
N PRO A 687 -45.29 -21.67 -3.25
CA PRO A 687 -45.38 -20.20 -3.09
C PRO A 687 -45.60 -19.69 -1.65
N ARG A 688 -44.96 -20.29 -0.63
CA ARG A 688 -45.12 -19.86 0.77
C ARG A 688 -44.20 -18.70 1.19
N GLY A 689 -43.19 -18.35 0.38
CA GLY A 689 -42.23 -17.29 0.70
C GLY A 689 -42.12 -16.23 -0.38
N GLU A 690 -42.57 -15.01 -0.08
CA GLU A 690 -42.58 -13.86 -1.00
C GLU A 690 -41.20 -13.59 -1.62
N ASN A 691 -40.12 -13.67 -0.84
CA ASN A 691 -38.76 -13.40 -1.32
C ASN A 691 -38.25 -14.42 -2.34
N ALA A 692 -38.58 -15.71 -2.17
CA ALA A 692 -38.15 -16.74 -3.11
C ALA A 692 -38.93 -16.66 -4.41
N GLN A 693 -40.21 -16.28 -4.34
CA GLN A 693 -41.04 -16.05 -5.51
C GLN A 693 -40.53 -14.84 -6.32
N ILE A 694 -40.21 -13.73 -5.68
CA ILE A 694 -39.63 -12.56 -6.38
C ILE A 694 -38.28 -12.94 -7.01
N ALA A 695 -37.42 -13.70 -6.30
CA ALA A 695 -36.14 -14.13 -6.84
C ALA A 695 -36.30 -15.05 -8.06
N ARG A 696 -37.27 -15.98 -8.02
CA ARG A 696 -37.63 -16.83 -9.16
C ARG A 696 -38.09 -16.01 -10.34
N ASP A 697 -39.06 -15.11 -10.13
CA ASP A 697 -39.66 -14.32 -11.21
C ASP A 697 -38.61 -13.41 -11.86
N VAL A 698 -37.71 -12.79 -11.08
CA VAL A 698 -36.57 -12.00 -11.59
C VAL A 698 -35.59 -12.86 -12.42
N LEU A 699 -35.28 -14.07 -11.97
CA LEU A 699 -34.36 -14.95 -12.70
C LEU A 699 -35.00 -15.47 -13.99
N VAL A 700 -36.29 -15.81 -13.98
CA VAL A 700 -37.06 -16.21 -15.16
C VAL A 700 -37.06 -15.08 -16.19
N ASP A 701 -37.44 -13.86 -15.79
CA ASP A 701 -37.44 -12.69 -16.67
C ASP A 701 -36.05 -12.43 -17.27
N THR A 702 -34.99 -12.61 -16.48
CA THR A 702 -33.61 -12.40 -16.95
C THR A 702 -33.19 -13.47 -17.95
N ILE A 703 -33.48 -14.74 -17.69
CA ILE A 703 -33.14 -15.83 -18.60
C ILE A 703 -33.92 -15.69 -19.90
N ASP A 704 -35.23 -15.42 -19.83
CA ASP A 704 -36.09 -15.25 -21.00
C ASP A 704 -35.70 -14.04 -21.86
N SER A 705 -35.20 -12.97 -21.21
CA SER A 705 -34.72 -11.76 -21.91
C SER A 705 -33.28 -11.86 -22.44
N SER A 706 -32.48 -12.82 -21.97
CA SER A 706 -31.08 -12.98 -22.38
C SER A 706 -30.91 -13.50 -23.82
N GLY A 707 -31.92 -14.21 -24.35
CA GLY A 707 -31.87 -14.83 -25.67
C GLY A 707 -30.92 -16.03 -25.78
N ILE A 708 -30.56 -16.65 -24.65
CA ILE A 708 -29.66 -17.81 -24.56
C ILE A 708 -30.42 -18.99 -23.97
N ASP A 709 -30.45 -20.11 -24.69
CA ASP A 709 -30.99 -21.36 -24.15
C ASP A 709 -29.95 -22.08 -23.28
N LEU A 710 -30.11 -21.99 -21.96
CA LEU A 710 -29.21 -22.62 -21.00
C LEU A 710 -29.27 -24.16 -21.01
N GLN A 711 -30.41 -24.76 -21.38
CA GLN A 711 -30.59 -26.22 -21.37
C GLN A 711 -29.81 -26.88 -22.51
N VAL A 712 -29.77 -26.24 -23.68
CA VAL A 712 -28.97 -26.71 -24.83
C VAL A 712 -27.49 -26.37 -24.65
N LEU A 713 -27.18 -25.29 -23.94
CA LEU A 713 -25.81 -24.81 -23.74
C LEU A 713 -24.97 -25.72 -22.83
N VAL A 714 -25.54 -26.24 -21.74
CA VAL A 714 -24.82 -27.15 -20.81
C VAL A 714 -24.20 -28.38 -21.51
N PRO A 715 -24.93 -29.18 -22.31
CA PRO A 715 -24.35 -30.34 -23.00
C PRO A 715 -23.35 -29.95 -24.10
N LEU A 716 -23.50 -28.78 -24.73
CA LEU A 716 -22.48 -28.26 -25.66
C LEU A 716 -21.16 -27.95 -24.94
N PHE A 717 -21.22 -27.42 -23.72
CA PHE A 717 -20.02 -27.21 -22.91
C PHE A 717 -19.39 -28.53 -22.44
N ASP A 718 -20.17 -29.59 -22.22
CA ASP A 718 -19.64 -30.94 -21.97
C ASP A 718 -18.83 -31.42 -23.20
N GLU A 719 -19.34 -31.22 -24.43
CA GLU A 719 -18.62 -31.54 -25.67
C GLU A 719 -17.36 -30.67 -25.86
N PHE A 720 -17.45 -29.36 -25.57
CA PHE A 720 -16.29 -28.46 -25.65
C PHE A 720 -15.20 -28.88 -24.67
N MET A 721 -15.55 -29.32 -23.47
CA MET A 721 -14.62 -29.86 -22.49
C MET A 721 -13.86 -31.08 -23.02
N GLU A 722 -14.56 -32.05 -23.60
CA GLU A 722 -13.93 -33.24 -24.19
C GLU A 722 -13.02 -32.88 -25.37
N SER A 723 -13.45 -31.91 -26.18
CA SER A 723 -12.66 -31.45 -27.32
C SER A 723 -11.41 -30.66 -26.90
N ALA A 724 -11.50 -29.87 -25.82
CA ALA A 724 -10.39 -29.09 -25.26
C ALA A 724 -9.37 -29.99 -24.55
N ALA A 725 -9.80 -31.11 -23.98
CA ALA A 725 -8.91 -32.09 -23.35
C ALA A 725 -7.95 -32.78 -24.34
N ARG A 726 -8.25 -32.75 -25.65
CA ARG A 726 -7.42 -33.33 -26.72
C ARG A 726 -6.34 -32.38 -27.25
N LEU A 727 -6.32 -31.13 -26.79
CA LEU A 727 -5.37 -30.11 -27.25
C LEU A 727 -3.99 -30.28 -26.63
N ASN A 728 -2.96 -29.78 -27.30
CA ASN A 728 -1.58 -29.88 -26.82
C ASN A 728 -1.39 -29.10 -25.50
N PRO A 729 -0.93 -29.76 -24.40
CA PRO A 729 -0.76 -29.09 -23.11
C PRO A 729 0.25 -27.94 -23.15
N ASP A 730 1.27 -28.00 -24.01
CA ASP A 730 2.26 -26.92 -24.14
C ASP A 730 1.66 -25.63 -24.70
N GLU A 731 0.74 -25.75 -25.66
CA GLU A 731 0.03 -24.62 -26.27
C GLU A 731 -1.00 -24.03 -25.31
N LEU A 732 -1.68 -24.89 -24.54
CA LEU A 732 -2.58 -24.47 -23.47
C LEU A 732 -1.86 -23.66 -22.40
N ARG A 733 -0.68 -24.08 -21.94
CA ARG A 733 0.14 -23.30 -21.00
C ARG A 733 0.55 -21.94 -21.56
N ARG A 734 0.96 -21.88 -22.83
CA ARG A 734 1.33 -20.61 -23.48
C ARG A 734 0.12 -19.67 -23.60
N SER A 735 -1.04 -20.22 -23.95
CA SER A 735 -2.29 -19.45 -24.04
C SER A 735 -2.74 -18.90 -22.69
N LEU A 736 -2.55 -19.67 -21.62
CA LEU A 736 -2.86 -19.25 -20.26
C LEU A 736 -1.88 -18.19 -19.74
N ALA A 737 -0.58 -18.36 -20.01
CA ALA A 737 0.45 -17.39 -19.64
C ALA A 737 0.23 -16.04 -20.35
N LEU A 738 -0.11 -16.05 -21.64
CA LEU A 738 -0.48 -14.85 -22.42
C LEU A 738 -1.88 -14.33 -22.09
N PHE A 739 -2.71 -15.16 -21.48
CA PHE A 739 -4.15 -14.97 -21.29
C PHE A 739 -4.87 -14.57 -22.60
N SER A 740 -4.57 -15.29 -23.68
CA SER A 740 -5.07 -15.04 -25.04
C SER A 740 -4.92 -16.33 -25.88
N PRO A 741 -5.86 -16.63 -26.81
CA PRO A 741 -5.68 -17.77 -27.71
C PRO A 741 -4.42 -17.59 -28.57
N VAL A 742 -3.58 -18.63 -28.61
CA VAL A 742 -2.36 -18.69 -29.42
C VAL A 742 -2.74 -19.16 -30.83
N PRO A 743 -2.02 -18.78 -31.91
CA PRO A 743 -2.40 -19.13 -33.28
C PRO A 743 -2.79 -20.60 -33.55
N PRO A 744 -2.14 -21.63 -32.97
CA PRO A 744 -2.52 -23.04 -33.15
C PRO A 744 -3.90 -23.40 -32.58
N LEU A 745 -4.43 -22.62 -31.63
CA LEU A 745 -5.75 -22.83 -31.03
C LEU A 745 -6.89 -22.18 -31.83
N ILE A 746 -6.57 -21.33 -32.82
CA ILE A 746 -7.55 -20.62 -33.64
C ILE A 746 -8.45 -21.58 -34.45
N PRO A 747 -7.93 -22.64 -35.11
CA PRO A 747 -8.78 -23.60 -35.83
C PRO A 747 -9.80 -24.29 -34.91
N HIS A 748 -9.37 -24.67 -33.70
CA HIS A 748 -10.26 -25.24 -32.70
C HIS A 748 -11.34 -24.24 -32.26
N LEU A 749 -10.94 -22.99 -31.99
CA LEU A 749 -11.88 -21.91 -31.65
C LEU A 749 -12.91 -21.67 -32.75
N ARG A 750 -12.51 -21.70 -34.03
CA ARG A 750 -13.44 -21.59 -35.17
C ARG A 750 -14.47 -22.70 -35.18
N ASN A 751 -14.07 -23.94 -34.90
CA ASN A 751 -14.99 -25.07 -34.81
C ASN A 751 -15.98 -24.91 -33.64
N VAL A 752 -15.51 -24.45 -32.49
CA VAL A 752 -16.38 -24.16 -31.33
C VAL A 752 -17.39 -23.05 -31.66
N ILE A 753 -16.94 -21.93 -32.23
CA ILE A 753 -17.83 -20.82 -32.64
C ILE A 753 -18.86 -21.29 -33.67
N LYS A 754 -18.44 -22.09 -34.66
CA LYS A 754 -19.33 -22.67 -35.68
C LYS A 754 -20.42 -23.52 -35.03
N LYS A 755 -20.05 -24.43 -34.11
CA LYS A 755 -21.02 -25.26 -33.37
C LYS A 755 -22.00 -24.45 -32.51
N ILE A 756 -21.54 -23.37 -31.86
CA ILE A 756 -22.41 -22.46 -31.09
C ILE A 756 -23.44 -21.79 -32.02
N LEU A 757 -23.04 -21.37 -33.21
CA LEU A 757 -23.94 -20.72 -34.17
C LEU A 757 -24.92 -21.70 -34.84
N GLU A 758 -24.52 -22.96 -35.04
CA GLU A 758 -25.35 -24.01 -35.66
C GLU A 758 -26.38 -24.62 -34.70
N SER A 759 -26.09 -24.66 -33.40
CA SER A 759 -26.89 -25.37 -32.38
C SER A 759 -28.19 -24.67 -31.96
N LYS A 760 -28.60 -23.58 -32.64
CA LYS A 760 -29.79 -22.76 -32.33
C LYS A 760 -29.86 -22.22 -30.88
N VAL A 761 -28.75 -22.25 -30.13
CA VAL A 761 -28.66 -21.77 -28.73
C VAL A 761 -28.96 -20.28 -28.60
N ILE A 762 -28.66 -19.50 -29.65
CA ILE A 762 -28.72 -18.05 -29.63
C ILE A 762 -29.90 -17.52 -30.43
N GLU A 763 -30.81 -16.83 -29.75
CA GLU A 763 -31.82 -16.00 -30.39
C GLU A 763 -31.25 -14.58 -30.63
N LYS A 764 -30.73 -14.35 -31.85
CA LYS A 764 -30.00 -13.11 -32.20
C LYS A 764 -30.80 -11.84 -31.89
N THR A 765 -32.12 -11.85 -32.09
CA THR A 765 -33.00 -10.70 -31.86
C THR A 765 -33.02 -10.29 -30.38
N LYS A 766 -33.27 -11.24 -29.47
CA LYS A 766 -33.31 -10.99 -28.02
C LYS A 766 -31.92 -10.69 -27.42
N LEU A 767 -30.87 -11.32 -27.94
CA LEU A 767 -29.50 -11.10 -27.45
C LEU A 767 -29.03 -9.64 -27.63
N PHE A 768 -29.37 -9.01 -28.77
CA PHE A 768 -28.97 -7.63 -29.08
C PHE A 768 -30.01 -6.57 -28.68
N ILE A 769 -31.29 -6.95 -28.57
CA ILE A 769 -32.39 -6.04 -28.23
C ILE A 769 -33.05 -6.52 -26.95
N LYS A 770 -32.66 -5.91 -25.83
CA LYS A 770 -33.30 -6.22 -24.54
C LYS A 770 -34.68 -5.57 -24.45
N PRO A 771 -35.66 -6.23 -23.80
CA PRO A 771 -36.93 -5.60 -23.44
C PRO A 771 -36.71 -4.28 -22.67
N ASP A 772 -35.72 -4.25 -21.79
CA ASP A 772 -35.31 -3.05 -21.06
C ASP A 772 -34.81 -1.93 -21.98
N ASP A 773 -34.10 -2.23 -23.07
CA ASP A 773 -33.65 -1.20 -24.03
C ASP A 773 -34.80 -0.65 -24.89
N LEU A 774 -35.90 -1.40 -25.03
CA LEU A 774 -37.13 -0.95 -25.69
C LEU A 774 -37.97 -0.05 -24.76
N VAL A 775 -38.00 -0.35 -23.46
CA VAL A 775 -38.64 0.47 -22.42
C VAL A 775 -37.79 1.70 -22.08
N ASP A 776 -36.48 1.55 -21.99
CA ASP A 776 -35.52 2.65 -21.79
C ASP A 776 -35.23 3.45 -23.07
N GLY A 777 -35.51 2.91 -24.25
CA GLY A 777 -35.51 3.70 -25.49
C GLY A 777 -36.50 4.87 -25.42
N VAL A 778 -37.56 4.72 -24.61
CA VAL A 778 -38.55 5.76 -24.34
C VAL A 778 -38.08 6.74 -23.24
N THR A 779 -37.24 6.31 -22.28
CA THR A 779 -36.67 7.16 -21.22
C THR A 779 -35.36 7.86 -21.64
N ARG A 780 -34.59 7.31 -22.59
CA ARG A 780 -33.29 7.82 -23.10
C ARG A 780 -33.38 9.11 -23.94
N MET A 781 -34.55 9.74 -24.06
CA MET A 781 -34.63 11.13 -24.56
C MET A 781 -34.17 12.18 -23.53
N THR A 782 -33.89 11.79 -22.28
CA THR A 782 -33.21 12.68 -21.31
C THR A 782 -31.69 12.56 -21.42
N LEU A 783 -31.04 13.65 -21.87
CA LEU A 783 -29.59 13.83 -22.07
C LEU A 783 -28.75 13.87 -20.77
N THR A 784 -28.96 12.91 -19.87
CA THR A 784 -28.05 12.66 -18.74
C THR A 784 -27.89 11.15 -18.60
N ASP A 785 -26.72 10.62 -18.96
CA ASP A 785 -26.28 9.30 -18.52
C ASP A 785 -26.36 9.27 -17.00
N GLN A 786 -27.37 8.59 -16.45
CA GLN A 786 -27.33 8.19 -15.05
C GLN A 786 -26.04 7.37 -14.87
N PRO A 787 -25.13 7.76 -13.96
CA PRO A 787 -23.92 6.98 -13.74
C PRO A 787 -24.37 5.58 -13.28
N LYS A 788 -24.06 4.54 -14.07
CA LYS A 788 -24.26 3.13 -13.66
C LYS A 788 -23.80 2.99 -12.21
N ARG A 789 -24.70 2.56 -11.31
CA ARG A 789 -24.40 2.35 -9.89
C ARG A 789 -23.16 1.46 -9.80
N SER A 790 -22.19 1.83 -8.95
CA SER A 790 -20.97 1.06 -8.79
C SER A 790 -21.31 -0.34 -8.28
N VAL A 791 -20.87 -1.38 -8.99
CA VAL A 791 -21.14 -2.78 -8.65
C VAL A 791 -20.00 -3.32 -7.79
N ASP A 792 -20.35 -4.08 -6.76
CA ASP A 792 -19.44 -4.81 -5.90
C ASP A 792 -18.65 -5.82 -6.73
N VAL A 793 -17.32 -5.80 -6.60
CA VAL A 793 -16.43 -6.68 -7.35
C VAL A 793 -16.71 -8.16 -7.10
N VAL A 794 -17.08 -8.51 -5.88
CA VAL A 794 -17.16 -9.90 -5.42
C VAL A 794 -18.59 -10.37 -5.35
N THR A 795 -19.47 -9.58 -4.72
CA THR A 795 -20.90 -9.95 -4.64
C THR A 795 -21.68 -9.62 -5.91
N LYS A 796 -21.09 -8.84 -6.83
CA LYS A 796 -21.69 -8.39 -8.10
C LYS A 796 -23.01 -7.63 -7.95
N ARG A 797 -23.32 -7.16 -6.73
CA ARG A 797 -24.49 -6.33 -6.43
C ARG A 797 -24.19 -4.85 -6.56
N ALA A 798 -25.22 -4.03 -6.70
CA ALA A 798 -25.04 -2.58 -6.60
C ALA A 798 -24.59 -2.20 -5.18
N LEU A 799 -23.47 -1.47 -5.09
CA LEU A 799 -22.97 -0.93 -3.82
C LEU A 799 -23.94 0.12 -3.28
N SER A 800 -24.13 0.13 -1.96
CA SER A 800 -24.86 1.16 -1.25
C SER A 800 -24.09 2.48 -1.31
N SER A 801 -24.80 3.60 -1.48
CA SER A 801 -24.18 4.93 -1.55
C SER A 801 -23.61 5.43 -0.21
N HIS A 802 -23.86 4.72 0.89
CA HIS A 802 -23.56 5.18 2.26
C HIS A 802 -22.88 4.12 3.15
N GLY A 803 -22.49 2.96 2.63
CA GLY A 803 -21.82 1.89 3.40
C GLY A 803 -20.29 1.94 3.35
N PRO A 804 -19.59 1.40 4.36
CA PRO A 804 -18.15 1.21 4.30
C PRO A 804 -17.78 0.19 3.20
N SER A 805 -17.36 0.68 2.03
CA SER A 805 -16.86 -0.15 0.94
C SER A 805 -15.35 -0.40 1.05
N PHE A 806 -14.96 -1.66 1.00
CA PHE A 806 -13.61 -2.15 0.95
C PHE A 806 -13.05 -2.12 -0.48
N LEU A 807 -11.72 -2.06 -0.66
CA LEU A 807 -11.08 -2.09 -1.99
C LEU A 807 -10.36 -3.40 -2.24
N CYS A 808 -10.57 -4.00 -3.42
CA CYS A 808 -9.89 -5.20 -3.89
C CYS A 808 -8.51 -4.85 -4.45
N VAL A 809 -7.45 -5.46 -3.91
CA VAL A 809 -6.05 -5.22 -4.34
C VAL A 809 -5.78 -5.80 -5.75
N ARG A 810 -6.51 -6.85 -6.17
CA ARG A 810 -6.31 -7.51 -7.48
C ARG A 810 -6.90 -6.74 -8.67
N CYS A 811 -8.04 -6.08 -8.47
CA CYS A 811 -8.77 -5.41 -9.55
C CYS A 811 -9.06 -3.92 -9.30
N GLY A 812 -8.77 -3.41 -8.11
CA GLY A 812 -9.00 -2.00 -7.72
C GLY A 812 -10.47 -1.63 -7.50
N GLY A 813 -11.42 -2.55 -7.64
CA GLY A 813 -12.84 -2.26 -7.44
C GLY A 813 -13.27 -2.38 -5.97
N LYS A 814 -14.48 -1.89 -5.70
CA LYS A 814 -15.05 -1.79 -4.35
C LYS A 814 -15.89 -3.03 -3.99
N SER A 815 -15.93 -3.40 -2.71
CA SER A 815 -16.74 -4.50 -2.18
C SER A 815 -17.26 -4.17 -0.79
N GLU A 816 -18.47 -4.59 -0.43
CA GLU A 816 -19.05 -4.39 0.91
C GLU A 816 -18.79 -5.57 1.86
N ILE A 817 -18.03 -6.58 1.41
CA ILE A 817 -17.73 -7.77 2.20
C ILE A 817 -17.01 -7.40 3.49
N GLY A 818 -17.60 -7.80 4.63
CA GLY A 818 -17.01 -7.63 5.96
C GLY A 818 -17.31 -6.30 6.66
N GLY A 819 -18.18 -5.44 6.11
CA GLY A 819 -18.65 -4.25 6.82
C GLY A 819 -19.73 -4.62 7.86
N ASP A 820 -19.65 -4.05 9.07
CA ASP A 820 -20.73 -4.08 10.09
C ASP A 820 -21.99 -3.30 9.66
N GLY A 821 -22.14 -3.03 8.36
CA GLY A 821 -23.29 -2.35 7.79
C GLY A 821 -24.52 -3.22 7.96
N LYS A 822 -25.50 -2.70 8.72
CA LYS A 822 -26.86 -3.21 8.86
C LYS A 822 -27.53 -3.29 7.47
N VAL A 823 -27.25 -4.33 6.70
CA VAL A 823 -28.13 -4.78 5.63
C VAL A 823 -29.29 -5.48 6.33
N ALA A 824 -30.50 -4.94 6.18
CA ALA A 824 -31.71 -5.49 6.77
C ALA A 824 -31.97 -6.89 6.19
N GLY A 825 -31.55 -7.93 6.91
CA GLY A 825 -31.77 -9.33 6.57
C GLY A 825 -30.76 -10.26 7.25
N HIS A 826 -31.21 -11.42 7.71
CA HIS A 826 -30.34 -12.47 8.26
C HIS A 826 -29.41 -12.99 7.14
N ILE A 827 -28.12 -12.69 7.20
CA ILE A 827 -27.11 -13.25 6.28
C ILE A 827 -26.75 -14.67 6.74
N SER A 828 -26.85 -15.65 5.84
CA SER A 828 -26.51 -17.06 6.11
C SER A 828 -25.10 -17.23 6.67
N LEU A 829 -24.95 -18.17 7.61
CA LEU A 829 -23.64 -18.60 8.14
C LEU A 829 -22.75 -19.19 7.04
N ARG A 830 -23.33 -19.93 6.08
CA ARG A 830 -22.58 -20.54 4.97
C ARG A 830 -22.04 -19.48 4.01
N TRP A 831 -22.85 -18.47 3.71
CA TRP A 831 -22.41 -17.30 2.96
C TRP A 831 -21.28 -16.57 3.68
N LYS A 832 -21.39 -16.36 5.00
CA LYS A 832 -20.31 -15.75 5.80
C LYS A 832 -19.02 -16.58 5.82
N VAL A 833 -19.13 -17.91 5.83
CA VAL A 833 -17.97 -18.81 5.74
C VAL A 833 -17.30 -18.67 4.38
N TRP A 834 -18.07 -18.67 3.29
CA TRP A 834 -17.53 -18.41 1.96
C TRP A 834 -16.90 -17.01 1.87
N GLU A 835 -17.55 -15.96 2.36
CA GLU A 835 -16.99 -14.61 2.43
C GLU A 835 -15.68 -14.58 3.21
N LYS A 836 -15.55 -15.35 4.31
CA LYS A 836 -14.33 -15.42 5.10
C LYS A 836 -13.20 -16.18 4.38
N ILE A 837 -13.52 -17.28 3.69
CA ILE A 837 -12.56 -18.04 2.87
C ILE A 837 -12.11 -17.17 1.69
N TRP A 838 -13.05 -16.53 1.01
CA TRP A 838 -12.75 -15.69 -0.14
C TRP A 838 -12.08 -14.37 0.26
N ALA A 839 -12.40 -13.77 1.40
CA ALA A 839 -11.68 -12.61 1.94
C ALA A 839 -10.22 -12.95 2.33
N SER A 840 -9.92 -14.23 2.61
CA SER A 840 -8.55 -14.67 2.83
C SER A 840 -7.76 -14.88 1.54
N ARG A 841 -8.44 -15.19 0.42
CA ARG A 841 -7.86 -15.34 -0.94
C ARG A 841 -7.88 -14.04 -1.76
N CYS A 842 -8.83 -13.17 -1.48
CA CYS A 842 -9.07 -11.87 -2.07
C CYS A 842 -9.02 -10.86 -0.93
N LEU A 843 -7.89 -10.17 -0.77
CA LEU A 843 -7.70 -9.23 0.34
C LEU A 843 -8.47 -7.93 0.08
N ILE A 844 -9.76 -7.96 0.43
CA ILE A 844 -10.69 -6.84 0.48
C ILE A 844 -10.35 -6.03 1.74
N LYS A 845 -9.89 -4.78 1.61
CA LYS A 845 -9.41 -3.95 2.76
C LYS A 845 -10.51 -3.01 3.29
N PRO A 846 -10.76 -2.90 4.62
CA PRO A 846 -11.76 -1.96 5.17
C PRO A 846 -11.45 -0.51 4.82
N PRO A 847 -12.47 0.33 4.58
CA PRO A 847 -12.26 1.75 4.36
C PRO A 847 -11.79 2.41 5.65
N SER A 848 -10.71 3.17 5.55
CA SER A 848 -10.33 4.14 6.57
C SER A 848 -10.51 5.54 5.97
N GLY A 849 -11.57 6.21 6.42
CA GLY A 849 -11.72 7.67 6.54
C GLY A 849 -11.68 8.60 5.32
N ASN A 850 -10.89 8.36 4.27
CA ASN A 850 -10.47 9.44 3.36
C ASN A 850 -10.62 9.19 1.85
N ASP A 851 -11.30 8.12 1.41
CA ASP A 851 -11.24 7.61 0.03
C ASP A 851 -12.25 8.20 -1.00
N GLU A 852 -12.87 9.36 -0.76
CA GLU A 852 -13.92 9.88 -1.67
C GLU A 852 -13.44 10.91 -2.71
N ALA A 853 -12.22 11.46 -2.56
CA ALA A 853 -11.78 12.63 -3.35
C ALA A 853 -11.03 12.30 -4.67
N ASP A 854 -10.24 11.24 -4.72
CA ASP A 854 -9.27 11.07 -5.83
C ASP A 854 -9.79 10.27 -7.04
N TYR A 855 -10.92 9.57 -6.92
CA TYR A 855 -11.40 8.66 -7.98
C TYR A 855 -12.32 9.34 -9.03
N GLN A 856 -12.92 10.48 -8.72
CA GLN A 856 -13.84 11.16 -9.65
C GLN A 856 -13.14 11.92 -10.79
N ALA A 857 -11.82 12.14 -10.70
CA ALA A 857 -11.05 12.89 -11.69
C ALA A 857 -10.75 12.12 -13.00
N SER A 858 -10.89 10.79 -13.02
CA SER A 858 -10.44 9.94 -14.15
C SER A 858 -11.50 9.69 -15.23
N ARG A 859 -12.79 9.95 -14.97
CA ARG A 859 -13.91 9.50 -15.84
C ARG A 859 -14.39 10.54 -16.87
N ALA A 860 -13.82 11.74 -16.92
CA ALA A 860 -14.35 12.87 -17.69
C ALA A 860 -13.79 13.04 -19.13
N ARG A 861 -13.42 11.98 -19.86
CA ARG A 861 -12.99 12.09 -21.26
C ARG A 861 -13.38 10.88 -22.12
N LYS A 862 -13.95 11.15 -23.31
CA LYS A 862 -14.51 10.27 -24.37
C LYS A 862 -15.98 9.88 -24.11
N VAL A 863 -16.99 10.03 -24.99
CA VAL A 863 -17.08 9.99 -26.47
C VAL A 863 -18.25 10.86 -26.97
N ARG A 864 -18.15 11.47 -28.16
CA ARG A 864 -19.27 11.96 -28.98
C ARG A 864 -19.05 11.49 -30.42
N ARG A 865 -20.06 10.90 -31.07
CA ARG A 865 -20.34 10.96 -32.53
C ARG A 865 -21.75 10.42 -32.88
N PRO A 866 -22.34 10.81 -34.03
CA PRO A 866 -23.80 10.83 -34.28
C PRO A 866 -24.34 9.64 -35.08
N SER A 867 -25.64 9.34 -34.96
CA SER A 867 -26.38 8.36 -35.76
C SER A 867 -27.16 9.00 -36.92
N ARG A 868 -27.27 8.28 -38.03
CA ARG A 868 -28.03 8.64 -39.26
C ARG A 868 -29.18 7.64 -39.41
N SER A 869 -30.39 8.14 -39.70
CA SER A 869 -31.63 7.37 -39.85
C SER A 869 -31.87 6.91 -41.29
N THR A 870 -32.56 5.78 -41.46
CA THR A 870 -33.31 5.42 -42.68
C THR A 870 -34.50 4.50 -42.34
N MET A 871 -35.66 4.76 -42.95
CA MET A 871 -36.98 4.10 -42.77
C MET A 871 -37.26 3.03 -43.85
N ALA A 872 -38.13 2.05 -43.55
CA ALA A 872 -39.21 1.42 -44.38
C ALA A 872 -39.60 -0.01 -43.86
N PRO A 873 -40.62 -0.73 -44.39
CA PRO A 873 -42.07 -0.48 -44.42
C PRO A 873 -42.92 -1.66 -43.81
N SER A 874 -44.26 -1.53 -43.82
CA SER A 874 -45.28 -2.32 -43.09
C SER A 874 -45.61 -3.73 -43.62
N THR A 875 -45.92 -4.67 -42.72
CA THR A 875 -46.54 -5.98 -43.01
C THR A 875 -47.82 -6.24 -42.22
N THR A 876 -48.67 -7.06 -42.82
CA THR A 876 -50.10 -7.33 -42.56
C THR A 876 -50.34 -8.45 -41.52
N VAL A 877 -50.21 -8.15 -40.23
CA VAL A 877 -50.63 -9.02 -39.10
C VAL A 877 -51.56 -8.19 -38.20
N PRO A 878 -52.66 -8.74 -37.62
CA PRO A 878 -53.51 -7.99 -36.70
C PRO A 878 -52.65 -7.49 -35.54
N SER A 879 -52.61 -6.18 -35.37
CA SER A 879 -51.67 -5.55 -34.45
C SER A 879 -52.26 -5.48 -33.04
N ALA A 880 -51.44 -5.19 -32.04
CA ALA A 880 -51.88 -4.98 -30.64
C ALA A 880 -52.97 -3.90 -30.45
N SER A 881 -53.39 -3.21 -31.53
CA SER A 881 -54.56 -2.34 -31.62
C SER A 881 -55.90 -3.04 -31.38
N ASP A 882 -55.97 -4.36 -31.58
CA ASP A 882 -57.23 -5.10 -31.64
C ASP A 882 -57.64 -5.71 -30.29
N ILE A 883 -56.85 -5.45 -29.23
CA ILE A 883 -57.11 -5.87 -27.84
C ILE A 883 -57.53 -4.62 -27.05
N GLU A 884 -58.79 -4.58 -26.58
CA GLU A 884 -59.30 -3.45 -25.80
C GLU A 884 -58.58 -3.33 -24.46
N VAL A 885 -57.88 -2.20 -24.29
CA VAL A 885 -57.03 -1.91 -23.12
C VAL A 885 -57.89 -1.39 -21.96
N PRO A 886 -57.70 -1.87 -20.73
CA PRO A 886 -58.42 -1.38 -19.55
C PRO A 886 -58.38 0.16 -19.38
N GLU A 887 -59.52 0.78 -19.10
CA GLU A 887 -59.65 2.25 -18.99
C GLU A 887 -58.70 2.89 -17.98
N THR A 888 -58.37 2.19 -16.89
CA THR A 888 -57.45 2.66 -15.84
C THR A 888 -56.03 2.83 -16.39
N LEU A 889 -55.59 1.93 -17.26
CA LEU A 889 -54.30 2.02 -17.94
C LEU A 889 -54.29 3.16 -18.96
N LEU A 890 -55.39 3.38 -19.68
CA LEU A 890 -55.52 4.52 -20.60
C LEU A 890 -55.46 5.87 -19.85
N LYS A 891 -56.11 5.98 -18.68
CA LYS A 891 -56.03 7.18 -17.82
C LYS A 891 -54.60 7.39 -17.29
N LYS A 892 -53.91 6.33 -16.85
CA LYS A 892 -52.53 6.41 -16.39
C LYS A 892 -51.57 6.80 -17.51
N ARG A 893 -51.73 6.24 -18.72
CA ARG A 893 -50.95 6.60 -19.93
C ARG A 893 -51.10 8.09 -20.25
N LYS A 894 -52.34 8.59 -20.28
CA LYS A 894 -52.62 10.02 -20.50
C LYS A 894 -51.99 10.92 -19.42
N GLN A 895 -52.03 10.53 -18.15
CA GLN A 895 -51.37 11.29 -17.07
C GLN A 895 -49.84 11.27 -17.20
N THR A 896 -49.24 10.13 -17.54
CA THR A 896 -47.79 10.04 -17.74
C THR A 896 -47.31 10.79 -18.98
N GLU A 897 -48.10 10.80 -20.05
CA GLU A 897 -47.84 11.57 -21.27
C GLU A 897 -47.91 13.07 -20.96
N LYS A 898 -48.97 13.52 -20.29
CA LYS A 898 -49.09 14.92 -19.84
C LYS A 898 -47.93 15.33 -18.93
N ALA A 899 -47.57 14.50 -17.93
CA ALA A 899 -46.44 14.78 -17.05
C ALA A 899 -45.09 14.79 -17.81
N ARG A 900 -44.94 13.95 -18.85
CA ARG A 900 -43.76 13.94 -19.71
C ARG A 900 -43.69 15.20 -20.56
N GLU A 901 -44.80 15.62 -21.17
CA GLU A 901 -44.91 16.86 -21.94
C GLU A 901 -44.59 18.07 -21.06
N GLU A 902 -45.16 18.14 -19.85
CA GLU A 902 -44.88 19.20 -18.88
C GLU A 902 -43.39 19.22 -18.47
N ARG A 903 -42.78 18.06 -18.21
CA ARG A 903 -41.34 17.96 -17.89
C ARG A 903 -40.46 18.36 -19.08
N LEU A 904 -40.80 17.95 -20.30
CA LEU A 904 -40.06 18.32 -21.51
C LEU A 904 -40.17 19.82 -21.78
N ALA A 905 -41.37 20.38 -21.67
CA ALA A 905 -41.61 21.82 -21.78
C ALA A 905 -40.81 22.58 -20.72
N ALA A 906 -40.83 22.14 -19.46
CA ALA A 906 -40.06 22.72 -18.37
C ALA A 906 -38.54 22.62 -18.61
N ALA A 907 -38.04 21.50 -19.12
CA ALA A 907 -36.62 21.32 -19.45
C ALA A 907 -36.17 22.25 -20.59
N VAL A 908 -37.00 22.39 -21.64
CA VAL A 908 -36.74 23.32 -22.74
C VAL A 908 -36.77 24.77 -22.25
N ALA A 909 -37.74 25.13 -21.42
CA ALA A 909 -37.83 26.46 -20.79
C ALA A 909 -36.61 26.74 -19.90
N ALA A 910 -36.21 25.79 -19.04
CA ALA A 910 -35.04 25.91 -18.18
C ALA A 910 -33.74 26.05 -18.98
N LYS A 911 -33.60 25.33 -20.10
CA LYS A 911 -32.45 25.45 -21.01
C LYS A 911 -32.41 26.82 -21.69
N LYS A 912 -33.55 27.34 -22.16
CA LYS A 912 -33.65 28.70 -22.72
C LYS A 912 -33.29 29.76 -21.68
N ALA A 913 -33.84 29.65 -20.47
CA ALA A 913 -33.52 30.54 -19.35
C ALA A 913 -32.03 30.49 -18.97
N SER A 914 -31.44 29.30 -18.86
CA SER A 914 -30.02 29.11 -18.54
C SER A 914 -29.10 29.72 -19.61
N LYS A 915 -29.46 29.61 -20.90
CA LYS A 915 -28.72 30.23 -22.00
C LYS A 915 -28.78 31.76 -21.93
N ALA A 916 -29.94 32.32 -21.61
CA ALA A 916 -30.09 33.76 -21.41
C ALA A 916 -29.26 34.25 -20.21
N LYS A 917 -29.36 33.56 -19.06
CA LYS A 917 -28.58 33.85 -17.85
C LYS A 917 -27.07 33.82 -18.11
N ARG A 918 -26.56 32.80 -18.81
CA ARG A 918 -25.13 32.70 -19.15
C ARG A 918 -24.62 33.89 -19.97
N LYS A 919 -25.44 34.43 -20.88
CA LYS A 919 -25.09 35.64 -21.64
C LYS A 919 -25.00 36.87 -20.74
N VAL A 920 -25.92 37.01 -19.78
CA VAL A 920 -25.91 38.12 -18.80
C VAL A 920 -24.67 38.03 -17.92
N ILE A 921 -24.36 36.86 -17.36
CA ILE A 921 -23.18 36.63 -16.52
C ILE A 921 -21.90 36.95 -17.29
N PHE A 922 -21.80 36.53 -18.56
CA PHE A 922 -20.63 36.81 -19.40
C PHE A 922 -20.43 38.32 -19.61
N LYS A 923 -21.50 39.07 -19.95
CA LYS A 923 -21.44 40.52 -20.11
C LYS A 923 -21.09 41.25 -18.80
N ARG A 924 -21.60 40.78 -17.66
CA ARG A 924 -21.26 41.33 -16.33
C ARG A 924 -19.79 41.14 -16.00
N ALA A 925 -19.25 39.94 -16.22
CA ALA A 925 -17.83 39.65 -16.00
C ALA A 925 -16.92 40.55 -16.87
N GLU A 926 -17.28 40.75 -18.14
CA GLU A 926 -16.57 41.68 -19.03
C GLU A 926 -16.62 43.12 -18.50
N ALA A 927 -17.78 43.58 -18.02
CA ALA A 927 -17.95 44.90 -17.42
C ALA A 927 -17.07 45.09 -16.17
N TYR A 928 -17.01 44.11 -15.26
CA TYR A 928 -16.17 44.18 -14.06
C TYR A 928 -14.68 44.24 -14.41
N VAL A 929 -14.22 43.45 -15.39
CA VAL A 929 -12.82 43.51 -15.83
C VAL A 929 -12.49 44.90 -16.39
N LYS A 930 -13.37 45.45 -17.23
CA LYS A 930 -13.21 46.81 -17.76
C LYS A 930 -13.18 47.85 -16.64
N GLU A 931 -14.04 47.73 -15.64
CA GLU A 931 -14.09 48.59 -14.46
C GLU A 931 -12.80 48.54 -13.65
N TYR A 932 -12.27 47.34 -13.35
CA TYR A 932 -11.03 47.19 -12.59
C TYR A 932 -9.84 47.82 -13.31
N LEU A 933 -9.71 47.57 -14.63
CA LEU A 933 -8.65 48.16 -15.44
C LEU A 933 -8.77 49.67 -15.53
N ALA A 934 -10.00 50.20 -15.62
CA ALA A 934 -10.22 51.64 -15.64
C ALA A 934 -9.83 52.28 -14.30
N LYS A 935 -10.20 51.65 -13.17
CA LYS A 935 -9.81 52.11 -11.83
C LYS A 935 -8.31 52.12 -11.62
N GLU A 936 -7.61 51.05 -12.02
CA GLU A 936 -6.15 50.96 -11.90
C GLU A 936 -5.45 52.04 -12.75
N LYS A 937 -5.89 52.23 -14.00
CA LYS A 937 -5.36 53.30 -14.88
C LYS A 937 -5.63 54.68 -14.30
N GLU A 938 -6.81 54.91 -13.75
CA GLU A 938 -7.19 56.19 -13.17
C GLU A 938 -6.36 56.51 -11.92
N GLU A 939 -6.13 55.54 -11.05
CA GLU A 939 -5.26 55.72 -9.89
C GLU A 939 -3.81 56.08 -10.30
N ILE A 940 -3.28 55.41 -11.34
CA ILE A 940 -1.96 55.75 -11.91
C ILE A 940 -1.97 57.15 -12.52
N ARG A 941 -3.04 57.53 -13.24
CA ARG A 941 -3.20 58.86 -13.83
C ARG A 941 -3.20 59.94 -12.75
N LEU A 942 -3.96 59.76 -11.68
CA LEU A 942 -4.04 60.68 -10.54
C LEU A 942 -2.69 60.81 -9.82
N LYS A 943 -1.99 59.69 -9.59
CA LYS A 943 -0.62 59.72 -9.02
C LYS A 943 0.36 60.51 -9.89
N ARG A 944 0.27 60.38 -11.23
CA ARG A 944 1.11 61.12 -12.17
C ARG A 944 0.72 62.59 -12.23
N ALA A 945 -0.57 62.91 -12.30
CA ALA A 945 -1.07 64.28 -12.34
C ALA A 945 -0.67 65.07 -11.09
N ALA A 946 -0.80 64.47 -9.91
CA ALA A 946 -0.34 65.07 -8.66
C ALA A 946 1.17 65.33 -8.69
N ARG A 947 1.97 64.33 -9.10
CA ARG A 947 3.43 64.48 -9.24
C ARG A 947 3.81 65.59 -10.23
N THR A 948 3.08 65.74 -11.33
CA THR A 948 3.30 66.82 -12.32
C THR A 948 2.93 68.19 -11.74
N ALA A 949 1.87 68.28 -10.94
CA ALA A 949 1.45 69.51 -10.27
C ALA A 949 2.33 69.88 -9.06
N GLY A 950 3.18 68.97 -8.58
CA GLY A 950 3.94 69.13 -7.34
C GLY A 950 3.18 68.75 -6.07
N ASP A 951 1.94 68.25 -6.21
CA ASP A 951 1.09 67.79 -5.11
C ASP A 951 1.25 66.29 -4.83
N PHE A 952 0.81 65.85 -3.64
CA PHE A 952 0.83 64.42 -3.25
C PHE A 952 -0.56 63.79 -3.37
N TYR A 953 -0.66 62.71 -4.15
CA TYR A 953 -1.87 61.89 -4.19
C TYR A 953 -1.91 60.93 -3.00
N VAL A 954 -2.86 61.12 -2.09
CA VAL A 954 -3.13 60.20 -0.98
C VAL A 954 -4.15 59.15 -1.44
N PRO A 955 -3.81 57.86 -1.50
CA PRO A 955 -4.75 56.82 -1.89
C PRO A 955 -5.87 56.68 -0.86
N ALA A 956 -7.04 56.26 -1.32
CA ALA A 956 -8.16 55.96 -0.43
C ALA A 956 -7.79 54.81 0.53
N GLN A 957 -8.28 54.89 1.77
CA GLN A 957 -8.10 53.81 2.74
C GLN A 957 -8.78 52.51 2.26
N ALA A 958 -8.15 51.38 2.58
CA ALA A 958 -8.66 50.05 2.24
C ALA A 958 -10.06 49.82 2.82
N LYS A 959 -11.00 49.39 1.97
CA LYS A 959 -12.38 49.10 2.39
C LYS A 959 -12.56 47.70 2.97
N VAL A 960 -11.63 46.79 2.69
CA VAL A 960 -11.71 45.37 3.07
C VAL A 960 -10.36 44.88 3.57
N TYR A 961 -10.38 44.16 4.69
CA TYR A 961 -9.24 43.39 5.16
C TYR A 961 -9.48 41.89 5.06
N PHE A 962 -8.43 41.17 4.76
CA PHE A 962 -8.38 39.73 4.94
C PHE A 962 -7.66 39.43 6.26
N VAL A 963 -8.35 38.76 7.18
CA VAL A 963 -7.86 38.51 8.53
C VAL A 963 -7.60 37.02 8.70
N VAL A 964 -6.37 36.66 9.08
CA VAL A 964 -5.93 35.28 9.32
C VAL A 964 -5.58 35.09 10.78
N ARG A 965 -6.08 34.02 11.40
CA ARG A 965 -5.68 33.67 12.78
C ARG A 965 -4.37 32.91 12.80
N ILE A 966 -3.40 33.41 13.55
CA ILE A 966 -2.04 32.83 13.61
C ILE A 966 -1.72 32.12 14.94
N ARG A 967 -2.37 32.50 16.04
CA ARG A 967 -2.18 31.88 17.37
C ARG A 967 -3.26 30.82 17.65
N GLY A 968 -2.88 29.76 18.37
CA GLY A 968 -3.75 28.64 18.76
C GLY A 968 -4.87 29.05 19.72
N ILE A 969 -5.60 28.07 20.28
CA ILE A 969 -6.76 28.32 21.19
C ILE A 969 -6.38 28.46 22.66
N ASN A 970 -5.20 27.98 23.06
CA ASN A 970 -4.76 27.95 24.45
C ASN A 970 -4.27 29.33 24.89
N GLU A 971 -4.44 29.64 26.18
CA GLU A 971 -3.91 30.85 26.83
C GLU A 971 -4.36 32.17 26.18
N ILE A 972 -5.64 32.28 25.84
CA ILE A 972 -6.24 33.51 25.33
C ILE A 972 -7.20 34.07 26.37
N ALA A 973 -7.02 35.36 26.70
CA ALA A 973 -7.96 36.09 27.54
C ALA A 973 -9.39 36.04 26.98
N PRO A 974 -10.43 36.02 27.84
CA PRO A 974 -11.82 35.80 27.41
C PRO A 974 -12.32 36.87 26.42
N LYS A 975 -11.89 38.13 26.58
CA LYS A 975 -12.30 39.24 25.70
C LYS A 975 -11.76 39.09 24.26
N PRO A 976 -10.44 38.92 24.01
CA PRO A 976 -9.93 38.57 22.67
C PRO A 976 -10.54 37.28 22.10
N ARG A 977 -10.77 36.25 22.94
CA ARG A 977 -11.42 35.00 22.51
C ARG A 977 -12.82 35.24 21.98
N LYS A 978 -13.62 36.09 22.64
CA LYS A 978 -14.97 36.45 22.18
C LYS A 978 -14.95 37.21 20.86
N ILE A 979 -14.00 38.13 20.68
CA ILE A 979 -13.84 38.89 19.42
C ILE A 979 -13.49 37.94 18.25
N LEU A 980 -12.57 37.00 18.46
CA LEU A 980 -12.23 35.99 17.45
C LEU A 980 -13.45 35.12 17.07
N GLN A 981 -14.32 34.80 18.03
CA GLN A 981 -15.58 34.10 17.76
C GLN A 981 -16.55 34.94 16.91
N LEU A 982 -16.69 36.24 17.20
CA LEU A 982 -17.52 37.17 16.41
C LEU A 982 -17.02 37.27 14.96
N LEU A 983 -15.70 37.30 14.77
CA LEU A 983 -15.06 37.28 13.45
C LEU A 983 -15.09 35.90 12.77
N ARG A 984 -15.60 34.85 13.45
CA ARG A 984 -15.64 33.45 12.99
C ARG A 984 -14.26 32.79 12.82
N LEU A 985 -13.24 33.31 13.52
CA LEU A 985 -11.86 32.81 13.52
C LEU A 985 -11.64 31.80 14.65
N LEU A 986 -12.27 30.63 14.57
CA LEU A 986 -12.27 29.62 15.64
C LEU A 986 -11.01 28.74 15.69
N GLN A 987 -10.36 28.51 14.54
CA GLN A 987 -9.19 27.63 14.41
C GLN A 987 -7.99 28.43 13.86
N ILE A 988 -6.78 27.91 14.11
CA ILE A 988 -5.55 28.46 13.51
C ILE A 988 -5.61 28.35 11.99
N ASN A 989 -5.01 29.32 11.30
CA ASN A 989 -5.01 29.45 9.84
C ASN A 989 -6.41 29.57 9.21
N ASN A 990 -7.43 29.92 10.00
CA ASN A 990 -8.69 30.38 9.42
C ASN A 990 -8.54 31.80 8.89
N GLY A 991 -9.13 32.06 7.73
CA GLY A 991 -9.16 33.37 7.06
C GLY A 991 -10.60 33.86 6.83
N VAL A 992 -10.86 35.16 7.02
CA VAL A 992 -12.18 35.78 6.77
C VAL A 992 -12.00 37.19 6.16
N PHE A 993 -12.90 37.56 5.23
CA PHE A 993 -13.02 38.93 4.74
C PHE A 993 -13.84 39.80 5.69
N VAL A 994 -13.27 40.92 6.13
CA VAL A 994 -13.88 41.87 7.08
C VAL A 994 -13.96 43.24 6.41
N LYS A 995 -15.16 43.85 6.42
CA LYS A 995 -15.36 45.24 5.96
C LYS A 995 -14.74 46.20 6.96
N VAL A 996 -13.96 47.15 6.48
CA VAL A 996 -13.28 48.14 7.32
C VAL A 996 -14.26 49.24 7.71
N THR A 997 -14.53 49.30 9.02
CA THR A 997 -15.27 50.36 9.71
C THR A 997 -14.48 50.73 10.96
N LYS A 998 -14.72 51.92 11.52
CA LYS A 998 -14.07 52.33 12.78
C LYS A 998 -14.28 51.30 13.90
N ALA A 999 -15.47 50.68 13.98
CA ALA A 999 -15.76 49.64 14.98
C ALA A 999 -14.94 48.35 14.75
N THR A 1000 -14.90 47.83 13.53
CA THR A 1000 -14.12 46.63 13.21
C THR A 1000 -12.63 46.85 13.36
N GLU A 1001 -12.14 48.05 13.07
CA GLU A 1001 -10.73 48.38 13.27
C GLU A 1001 -10.35 48.36 14.76
N GLN A 1002 -11.18 48.92 15.63
CA GLN A 1002 -10.98 48.83 17.09
C GLN A 1002 -11.05 47.38 17.59
N MET A 1003 -11.95 46.56 17.03
CA MET A 1003 -11.97 45.12 17.34
C MET A 1003 -10.68 44.42 16.92
N LEU A 1004 -10.13 44.73 15.74
CA LEU A 1004 -8.89 44.15 15.23
C LEU A 1004 -7.68 44.55 16.07
N ARG A 1005 -7.59 45.82 16.52
CA ARG A 1005 -6.55 46.29 17.44
C ARG A 1005 -6.52 45.49 18.75
N LEU A 1006 -7.68 45.11 19.29
CA LEU A 1006 -7.76 44.30 20.52
C LEU A 1006 -7.30 42.85 20.34
N VAL A 1007 -7.44 42.27 19.14
CA VAL A 1007 -7.01 40.89 18.85
C VAL A 1007 -5.71 40.81 18.07
N GLU A 1008 -5.04 41.94 17.87
CA GLU A 1008 -3.87 42.10 17.02
C GLU A 1008 -2.75 41.07 17.28
N PRO A 1009 -2.40 40.71 18.53
CA PRO A 1009 -1.38 39.69 18.81
C PRO A 1009 -1.73 38.27 18.33
N TYR A 1010 -3.00 38.00 18.00
CA TYR A 1010 -3.51 36.67 17.64
C TYR A 1010 -3.76 36.52 16.13
N ILE A 1011 -3.73 37.62 15.38
CA ILE A 1011 -4.10 37.68 13.97
C ILE A 1011 -3.01 38.34 13.12
N ALA A 1012 -2.99 37.99 11.84
CA ALA A 1012 -2.30 38.73 10.79
C ALA A 1012 -3.36 39.22 9.80
N TYR A 1013 -3.37 40.50 9.46
CA TYR A 1013 -4.35 41.06 8.55
C TYR A 1013 -3.75 42.13 7.63
N GLY A 1014 -4.46 42.43 6.56
CA GLY A 1014 -4.06 43.47 5.60
C GLY A 1014 -5.00 43.55 4.42
N GLU A 1015 -4.62 44.35 3.42
CA GLU A 1015 -5.42 44.61 2.22
C GLU A 1015 -5.23 43.53 1.15
N PRO A 1016 -6.30 42.80 0.77
CA PRO A 1016 -6.21 41.78 -0.26
C PRO A 1016 -6.31 42.39 -1.66
N ASN A 1017 -5.43 41.96 -2.57
CA ASN A 1017 -5.53 42.25 -4.00
C ASN A 1017 -6.66 41.42 -4.64
N LEU A 1018 -7.30 41.94 -5.69
CA LEU A 1018 -8.26 41.24 -6.55
C LEU A 1018 -7.82 39.81 -6.92
N LYS A 1019 -6.53 39.61 -7.25
CA LYS A 1019 -5.97 38.28 -7.53
C LYS A 1019 -6.10 37.34 -6.33
N SER A 1020 -5.75 37.80 -5.13
CA SER A 1020 -5.81 37.00 -3.90
C SER A 1020 -7.26 36.68 -3.52
N VAL A 1021 -8.18 37.64 -3.66
CA VAL A 1021 -9.63 37.43 -3.43
C VAL A 1021 -10.17 36.36 -4.38
N ARG A 1022 -9.86 36.49 -5.68
CA ARG A 1022 -10.25 35.52 -6.71
C ARG A 1022 -9.72 34.13 -6.38
N GLU A 1023 -8.41 33.98 -6.16
CA GLU A 1023 -7.81 32.68 -5.87
C GLU A 1023 -8.36 32.02 -4.60
N LEU A 1024 -8.65 32.79 -3.55
CA LEU A 1024 -9.25 32.27 -2.32
C LEU A 1024 -10.66 31.74 -2.57
N ILE A 1025 -11.52 32.50 -3.26
CA ILE A 1025 -12.89 32.08 -3.55
C ILE A 1025 -12.91 30.89 -4.51
N TYR A 1026 -12.07 30.86 -5.55
CA TYR A 1026 -12.03 29.75 -6.50
C TYR A 1026 -11.42 28.47 -5.93
N LYS A 1027 -10.31 28.54 -5.17
CA LYS A 1027 -9.60 27.34 -4.67
C LYS A 1027 -10.15 26.84 -3.35
N ARG A 1028 -10.54 27.74 -2.45
CA ARG A 1028 -10.87 27.45 -1.04
C ARG A 1028 -12.24 27.97 -0.62
N GLY A 1029 -13.06 28.45 -1.56
CA GLY A 1029 -14.40 28.97 -1.29
C GLY A 1029 -15.41 27.86 -0.99
N TYR A 1030 -16.06 27.99 0.17
CA TYR A 1030 -17.21 27.17 0.55
C TYR A 1030 -18.38 28.09 0.91
N GLY A 1031 -19.57 27.73 0.47
CA GLY A 1031 -20.83 28.37 0.86
C GLY A 1031 -21.42 27.74 2.11
N LYS A 1032 -22.04 28.59 2.95
CA LYS A 1032 -22.84 28.20 4.11
C LYS A 1032 -24.30 28.09 3.69
N VAL A 1033 -24.72 26.90 3.29
CA VAL A 1033 -26.11 26.61 2.86
C VAL A 1033 -26.75 25.70 3.89
N ASN A 1034 -27.91 26.07 4.44
CA ASN A 1034 -28.60 25.29 5.49
C ASN A 1034 -27.68 24.90 6.66
N LYS A 1035 -26.77 25.81 7.05
CA LYS A 1035 -25.71 25.61 8.08
C LYS A 1035 -24.66 24.53 7.74
N GLN A 1036 -24.69 23.96 6.54
CA GLN A 1036 -23.69 23.03 6.03
C GLN A 1036 -22.61 23.76 5.23
N ARG A 1037 -21.42 23.15 5.16
CA ARG A 1037 -20.27 23.65 4.42
C ARG A 1037 -20.21 22.98 3.04
N ILE A 1038 -20.65 23.67 1.99
CA ILE A 1038 -20.74 23.14 0.62
C ILE A 1038 -19.68 23.80 -0.28
N PRO A 1039 -18.89 23.05 -1.06
CA PRO A 1039 -17.91 23.64 -1.98
C PRO A 1039 -18.60 24.40 -3.12
N LEU A 1040 -18.02 25.54 -3.56
CA LEU A 1040 -18.57 26.36 -4.64
C LEU A 1040 -18.19 25.79 -6.03
N THR A 1041 -18.80 24.68 -6.43
CA THR A 1041 -18.56 24.04 -7.74
C THR A 1041 -19.45 24.58 -8.86
N ASN A 1042 -20.69 24.94 -8.54
CA ASN A 1042 -21.70 25.41 -9.50
C ASN A 1042 -22.31 26.75 -9.06
N ASN A 1043 -22.59 27.64 -10.01
CA ASN A 1043 -23.22 28.94 -9.73
C ASN A 1043 -24.65 28.81 -9.15
N GLY A 1044 -25.33 27.68 -9.35
CA GLY A 1044 -26.68 27.46 -8.80
C GLY A 1044 -26.74 27.58 -7.28
N VAL A 1045 -25.68 27.18 -6.56
CA VAL A 1045 -25.59 27.27 -5.09
C VAL A 1045 -25.56 28.73 -4.62
N ILE A 1046 -24.91 29.60 -5.40
CA ILE A 1046 -24.83 31.04 -5.13
C ILE A 1046 -26.17 31.69 -5.47
N GLU A 1047 -26.76 31.36 -6.63
CA GLU A 1047 -28.03 31.93 -7.07
C GLU A 1047 -29.19 31.60 -6.11
N GLU A 1048 -29.28 30.36 -5.61
CA GLU A 1048 -30.33 29.95 -4.68
C GLU A 1048 -30.31 30.75 -3.36
N THR A 1049 -29.11 31.12 -2.88
CA THR A 1049 -28.94 31.79 -1.59
C THR A 1049 -28.84 33.31 -1.69
N LEU A 1050 -28.10 33.82 -2.69
CA LEU A 1050 -27.76 35.22 -2.89
C LEU A 1050 -28.41 35.85 -4.12
N GLY A 1051 -29.19 35.12 -4.92
CA GLY A 1051 -29.85 35.67 -6.12
C GLY A 1051 -30.83 36.81 -5.82
N LYS A 1052 -31.40 36.84 -4.61
CA LYS A 1052 -32.21 37.94 -4.09
C LYS A 1052 -31.46 39.26 -3.90
N TYR A 1053 -30.13 39.23 -3.88
CA TYR A 1053 -29.24 40.39 -3.80
C TYR A 1053 -28.58 40.73 -5.15
N ASP A 1054 -29.09 40.16 -6.25
CA ASP A 1054 -28.54 40.26 -7.62
C ASP A 1054 -27.11 39.68 -7.78
N ILE A 1055 -26.72 38.76 -6.87
CA ILE A 1055 -25.45 38.03 -6.95
C ILE A 1055 -25.75 36.65 -7.56
N LEU A 1056 -25.46 36.49 -8.86
CA LEU A 1056 -25.82 35.30 -9.64
C LEU A 1056 -24.65 34.32 -9.81
N SER A 1057 -23.42 34.82 -9.77
CA SER A 1057 -22.23 34.07 -10.13
C SER A 1057 -21.06 34.28 -9.17
N VAL A 1058 -20.03 33.43 -9.28
CA VAL A 1058 -18.78 33.58 -8.52
C VAL A 1058 -18.09 34.91 -8.79
N GLU A 1059 -18.13 35.43 -10.03
CA GLU A 1059 -17.51 36.72 -10.34
C GLU A 1059 -18.29 37.90 -9.74
N ASP A 1060 -19.63 37.82 -9.64
CA ASP A 1060 -20.41 38.81 -8.89
C ASP A 1060 -20.04 38.77 -7.40
N LEU A 1061 -19.82 37.58 -6.84
CA LEU A 1061 -19.39 37.41 -5.45
C LEU A 1061 -17.99 37.99 -5.22
N VAL A 1062 -17.05 37.75 -6.14
CA VAL A 1062 -15.70 38.35 -6.09
C VAL A 1062 -15.80 39.87 -6.16
N HIS A 1063 -16.64 40.40 -7.04
CA HIS A 1063 -16.86 41.84 -7.19
C HIS A 1063 -17.40 42.47 -5.92
N GLU A 1064 -18.48 41.91 -5.37
CA GLU A 1064 -19.12 42.42 -4.15
C GLU A 1064 -18.15 42.42 -2.94
N ILE A 1065 -17.32 41.38 -2.82
CA ILE A 1065 -16.31 41.28 -1.77
C ILE A 1065 -15.17 42.26 -2.00
N PHE A 1066 -14.66 42.42 -3.23
CA PHE A 1066 -13.51 43.30 -3.49
C PHE A 1066 -13.88 44.79 -3.41
N THR A 1067 -15.04 45.18 -3.93
CA THR A 1067 -15.48 46.58 -3.92
C THR A 1067 -16.14 47.02 -2.60
N ALA A 1068 -16.43 46.08 -1.71
CA ALA A 1068 -17.22 46.27 -0.49
C ALA A 1068 -18.60 46.88 -0.77
N GLY A 1069 -19.36 46.23 -1.66
CA GLY A 1069 -20.70 46.64 -2.05
C GLY A 1069 -21.73 46.65 -0.91
N PRO A 1070 -22.98 47.04 -1.20
CA PRO A 1070 -24.03 47.19 -0.19
C PRO A 1070 -24.37 45.86 0.50
N ASN A 1071 -24.25 44.73 -0.19
CA ASN A 1071 -24.60 43.39 0.28
C ASN A 1071 -23.37 42.58 0.74
N PHE A 1072 -22.26 43.27 1.04
CA PHE A 1072 -21.02 42.65 1.53
C PHE A 1072 -21.25 41.76 2.77
N LYS A 1073 -22.12 42.18 3.69
CA LYS A 1073 -22.40 41.42 4.93
C LYS A 1073 -23.00 40.05 4.61
N GLN A 1074 -23.91 40.01 3.64
CA GLN A 1074 -24.60 38.82 3.18
C GLN A 1074 -23.64 37.90 2.43
N ALA A 1075 -22.84 38.45 1.51
CA ALA A 1075 -21.79 37.74 0.78
C ALA A 1075 -20.72 37.13 1.71
N SER A 1076 -20.20 37.91 2.66
CA SER A 1076 -19.20 37.44 3.64
C SER A 1076 -19.78 36.40 4.60
N ASN A 1077 -21.05 36.52 5.01
CA ASN A 1077 -21.69 35.52 5.87
C ASN A 1077 -22.02 34.21 5.13
N PHE A 1078 -22.35 34.29 3.84
CA PHE A 1078 -22.48 33.13 2.96
C PHE A 1078 -21.16 32.38 2.82
N LEU A 1079 -20.04 33.09 2.66
CA LEU A 1079 -18.73 32.47 2.66
C LEU A 1079 -18.41 31.85 4.04
N TRP A 1080 -18.14 30.55 4.03
CA TRP A 1080 -17.57 29.86 5.19
C TRP A 1080 -16.14 30.35 5.43
N PRO A 1081 -15.68 30.53 6.68
CA PRO A 1081 -14.29 30.88 6.96
C PRO A 1081 -13.30 29.99 6.20
N PHE A 1082 -12.37 30.61 5.47
CA PHE A 1082 -11.39 29.91 4.66
C PHE A 1082 -10.46 29.10 5.56
N LYS A 1083 -10.29 27.81 5.26
CA LYS A 1083 -9.32 26.94 5.94
C LYS A 1083 -8.01 26.94 5.14
N LEU A 1084 -7.01 27.67 5.60
CA LEU A 1084 -5.71 27.82 4.93
C LEU A 1084 -4.70 26.80 5.47
N SER A 1085 -3.73 26.41 4.65
CA SER A 1085 -2.59 25.60 5.10
C SER A 1085 -1.54 26.47 5.82
N ASN A 1086 -0.57 25.83 6.48
CA ASN A 1086 0.60 26.56 6.96
C ASN A 1086 1.34 27.22 5.78
N PRO A 1087 1.95 28.41 5.96
CA PRO A 1087 2.67 29.07 4.89
C PRO A 1087 3.84 28.19 4.41
N THR A 1088 3.95 28.02 3.10
CA THR A 1088 5.08 27.34 2.46
C THR A 1088 6.38 28.09 2.78
N GLY A 1089 7.33 27.41 3.42
CA GLY A 1089 8.55 28.03 3.98
C GLY A 1089 8.48 28.34 5.47
N GLY A 1090 7.35 28.06 6.13
CA GLY A 1090 7.17 28.26 7.56
C GLY A 1090 6.83 29.72 7.95
N TRP A 1091 6.56 29.91 9.23
CA TRP A 1091 6.46 31.25 9.82
C TRP A 1091 7.87 31.82 10.04
N ARG A 1092 8.00 33.14 10.18
CA ARG A 1092 9.28 33.74 10.57
C ARG A 1092 9.70 33.24 11.95
N THR A 1093 11.01 33.20 12.23
CA THR A 1093 11.60 32.70 13.49
C THR A 1093 10.97 33.33 14.73
N ARG A 1094 10.46 34.56 14.62
CA ARG A 1094 9.78 35.30 15.70
C ARG A 1094 8.30 35.57 15.38
N LYS A 1095 7.53 34.51 15.14
CA LYS A 1095 6.09 34.56 14.79
C LYS A 1095 5.25 35.49 15.68
N PHE A 1096 5.46 35.46 16.99
CA PHE A 1096 4.70 36.24 17.97
C PHE A 1096 5.26 37.65 18.24
N LYS A 1097 5.96 38.23 17.28
CA LYS A 1097 6.27 39.67 17.25
C LYS A 1097 5.43 40.39 16.20
N HIS A 1098 5.26 41.69 16.37
CA HIS A 1098 4.55 42.51 15.40
C HIS A 1098 5.31 42.48 14.06
N PHE A 1099 4.59 42.58 12.94
CA PHE A 1099 5.18 42.51 11.60
C PHE A 1099 6.31 43.53 11.38
N VAL A 1100 6.15 44.74 11.91
CA VAL A 1100 7.15 45.83 11.85
C VAL A 1100 8.45 45.47 12.57
N GLN A 1101 8.39 44.63 13.62
CA GLN A 1101 9.56 44.16 14.38
C GLN A 1101 10.16 42.87 13.80
N GLY A 1102 9.80 42.50 12.58
CA GLY A 1102 10.26 41.27 11.93
C GLY A 1102 9.48 40.01 12.32
N GLY A 1103 8.32 40.14 12.99
CA GLY A 1103 7.41 39.03 13.25
C GLY A 1103 6.32 38.88 12.19
N ASP A 1104 5.17 38.32 12.57
CA ASP A 1104 4.06 37.99 11.66
C ASP A 1104 2.68 38.49 12.10
N PHE A 1105 2.49 38.93 13.35
CA PHE A 1105 1.18 39.44 13.83
C PHE A 1105 0.95 40.90 13.47
N GLY A 1106 -0.31 41.30 13.36
CA GLY A 1106 -0.75 42.66 13.10
C GLY A 1106 -1.01 43.03 11.65
N ASN A 1107 -1.13 44.33 11.40
CA ASN A 1107 -1.39 44.86 10.07
C ASN A 1107 -0.13 44.78 9.18
N ARG A 1108 -0.26 44.16 8.02
CA ARG A 1108 0.81 43.98 7.03
C ARG A 1108 0.52 44.69 5.70
N GLU A 1109 -0.56 45.47 5.64
CA GLU A 1109 -1.00 46.18 4.44
C GLU A 1109 -1.04 45.24 3.23
N GLU A 1110 -0.36 45.56 2.13
CA GLU A 1110 -0.31 44.74 0.91
C GLU A 1110 0.48 43.43 1.07
N ASN A 1111 1.38 43.33 2.05
CA ASN A 1111 2.21 42.13 2.24
C ASN A 1111 1.39 40.91 2.71
N ILE A 1112 0.15 41.10 3.14
CA ILE A 1112 -0.79 40.00 3.38
C ILE A 1112 -0.96 39.11 2.14
N ASN A 1113 -0.86 39.70 0.94
CA ASN A 1113 -1.02 38.97 -0.32
C ASN A 1113 0.08 37.92 -0.55
N LYS A 1114 1.31 38.20 -0.08
CA LYS A 1114 2.40 37.22 -0.12
C LYS A 1114 2.13 36.06 0.84
N LEU A 1115 1.63 36.36 2.04
CA LEU A 1115 1.26 35.34 3.03
C LEU A 1115 0.10 34.46 2.52
N ILE A 1116 -0.94 35.07 1.95
CA ILE A 1116 -2.08 34.33 1.36
C ILE A 1116 -1.57 33.36 0.28
N ARG A 1117 -0.67 33.78 -0.61
CA ARG A 1117 -0.12 32.91 -1.66
C ARG A 1117 0.72 31.75 -1.12
N GLN A 1118 1.38 31.92 0.02
CA GLN A 1118 2.13 30.83 0.68
C GLN A 1118 1.21 29.84 1.39
N MET A 1119 0.04 30.29 1.85
CA MET A 1119 -0.94 29.51 2.60
C MET A 1119 -2.07 28.93 1.74
N ASN A 1120 -2.23 29.41 0.49
CA ASN A 1120 -3.27 29.00 -0.45
C ASN A 1120 -2.76 27.96 -1.43
#